data_AF-A0A8B6ENG0-F1
#
_entry.id   AF-A0A8B6ENG0-F1
#
_cell.length_a   1.000
_cell.length_b   1.000
_cell.length_c   1.000
_cell.angle_alpha   90.00
_cell.angle_beta   90.00
_cell.angle_gamma   90.00
#
_symmetry.space_group_name_H-M   'P 1'
#
loop_
_entity.id
_entity.type
_entity.pdbx_description
1 polymer ?
#
loop_
_entity_poly.entity_id
_entity_poly.type
_entity_poly.pdbx_seq_one_letter_code
_entity_poly.pdbx_strand_id
1 'polypeptide(L)'
;MSFIDVDLRPVPDKPQNHVFLQHWVNCILTYCKAVYTGIPKILFVATHKDRVPKEDIETRRTELYSGVEELFKDHEGRAHLVINNKIFVNATDNTDPEINVLKKAITDLTFQHPCWGESMPNASVPLELEIANLVANGNQILSLLEVEELNAISKVSVLSKEELSDFLHFQHSLGKMIYFDTPQLRGYVIISPLLLVEVMRSFVTDIAFWPKKGLIRNTFERMSESGIVQRKELYLIWEQKHFKKLSPYKEFIFDMLIHLDILSEQRRYDITTGSRLPVENFFVPCMLIQRNDTRFMTHECTPEKAISLAFVFKGTIIPPALPNRLISACLSMWTVKTYEGKQLLFSGFVGLSFDKAHTIVVCVEGNKILLYIVHETSNGLIVPDIATGIKECLFTTLERISEFYKSTVHVSSSSQKLPFHIEYACSMLECYINEEAAFTTDEWICDKHKIVHTKDKWNIWNQDQTKEECEINCQGLQEDALNQIPSDIELQRFSSRCEEMLIRELAIHLGITLHEWEKFRSDYEFVDIVKYRVLVTWREKYSGRFSNIAKALQDMDLTTHTLCQVKRIRQGHCVINEEYMDLIPTDEILDKLAHVIGTVSFQLGIELGLPITSIDIIQYNNGRDLVAQCKDILFQWREDQRVRPTIRVLVQALVNIDRGAKCLEEIIKTVGVKKYTQHEEVEEEKEGKVKTLMKKLNPFQKKK
;
A
#
# COMPACT_ATOMS: atom_id res chain seq x y z
N MET A 1 -13.88 -45.26 3.98
CA MET A 1 -12.64 -44.58 4.44
C MET A 1 -13.08 -43.26 5.04
N SER A 2 -12.75 -43.08 6.31
CA SER A 2 -13.32 -42.09 7.24
C SER A 2 -13.08 -40.65 6.81
N PHE A 3 -14.18 -39.92 6.71
CA PHE A 3 -14.23 -38.46 6.64
C PHE A 3 -13.51 -37.89 7.87
N ILE A 4 -12.44 -37.13 7.64
CA ILE A 4 -11.84 -36.28 8.66
C ILE A 4 -12.64 -34.98 8.61
N ASP A 5 -13.46 -34.76 9.63
CA ASP A 5 -14.12 -33.50 9.91
C ASP A 5 -13.07 -32.37 9.82
N VAL A 6 -13.40 -31.36 9.01
CA VAL A 6 -12.66 -30.11 8.94
C VAL A 6 -12.85 -29.43 10.29
N ASP A 7 -11.90 -29.66 11.19
CA ASP A 7 -11.77 -28.95 12.44
C ASP A 7 -11.31 -27.51 12.11
N LEU A 8 -12.26 -26.70 11.63
CA LEU A 8 -12.24 -25.25 11.76
C LEU A 8 -12.21 -24.95 13.25
N ARG A 9 -11.03 -25.12 13.87
CA ARG A 9 -10.90 -24.90 15.30
C ARG A 9 -11.40 -23.50 15.60
N PRO A 10 -12.30 -23.33 16.57
CA PRO A 10 -12.55 -22.01 17.10
C PRO A 10 -11.21 -21.50 17.60
N VAL A 11 -10.75 -20.35 17.08
CA VAL A 11 -9.80 -19.53 17.84
C VAL A 11 -10.41 -19.44 19.23
N PRO A 12 -9.73 -19.95 20.28
CA PRO A 12 -10.37 -20.20 21.56
C PRO A 12 -11.08 -18.93 22.02
N ASP A 13 -12.34 -19.07 22.47
CA ASP A 13 -13.26 -17.96 22.80
C ASP A 13 -12.70 -16.95 23.81
N LYS A 14 -11.54 -17.23 24.42
CA LYS A 14 -10.64 -16.23 25.01
C LYS A 14 -9.19 -16.63 24.72
N PRO A 15 -8.34 -15.74 24.18
CA PRO A 15 -6.90 -15.99 24.13
C PRO A 15 -6.39 -16.26 25.55
N GLN A 16 -5.53 -17.27 25.71
CA GLN A 16 -4.90 -17.55 27.00
C GLN A 16 -4.16 -16.28 27.48
N ASN A 17 -4.17 -15.99 28.78
CA ASN A 17 -3.65 -14.72 29.33
C ASN A 17 -2.24 -14.36 28.85
N HIS A 18 -1.38 -15.36 28.61
CA HIS A 18 -0.04 -15.16 28.07
C HIS A 18 -0.02 -14.70 26.61
N VAL A 19 -0.92 -15.20 25.77
CA VAL A 19 -1.10 -14.75 24.37
C VAL A 19 -1.49 -13.28 24.34
N PHE A 20 -2.34 -12.86 25.29
CA PHE A 20 -2.77 -11.46 25.40
C PHE A 20 -1.63 -10.52 25.84
N LEU A 21 -0.79 -10.93 26.80
CA LEU A 21 0.34 -10.12 27.24
C LEU A 21 1.41 -9.98 26.16
N GLN A 22 1.78 -11.08 25.49
CA GLN A 22 2.69 -11.04 24.34
C GLN A 22 2.12 -10.18 23.21
N HIS A 23 0.81 -10.28 22.96
CA HIS A 23 0.13 -9.43 21.98
C HIS A 23 0.33 -7.93 22.28
N TRP A 24 0.09 -7.47 23.50
CA TRP A 24 0.28 -6.05 23.83
C TRP A 24 1.71 -5.58 23.74
N VAL A 25 2.67 -6.39 24.19
CA VAL A 25 4.10 -6.05 24.07
C VAL A 25 4.49 -5.94 22.60
N ASN A 26 4.12 -6.92 21.78
CA ASN A 26 4.40 -6.89 20.34
C ASN A 26 3.73 -5.71 19.65
N CYS A 27 2.48 -5.38 20.02
CA CYS A 27 1.80 -4.19 19.52
C CYS A 27 2.57 -2.91 19.87
N ILE A 28 2.97 -2.71 21.13
CA ILE A 28 3.74 -1.51 21.54
C ILE A 28 5.02 -1.39 20.72
N LEU A 29 5.78 -2.48 20.60
CA LEU A 29 7.04 -2.48 19.83
C LEU A 29 6.79 -2.20 18.35
N THR A 30 5.68 -2.68 17.79
CA THR A 30 5.35 -2.43 16.37
C THR A 30 4.90 -0.99 16.11
N TYR A 31 4.23 -0.33 17.05
CA TYR A 31 3.71 1.03 16.87
C TYR A 31 4.69 2.14 17.31
N CYS A 32 5.75 1.80 18.04
CA CYS A 32 6.74 2.78 18.51
C CYS A 32 7.80 3.12 17.45
N LYS A 33 7.73 4.33 16.88
CA LYS A 33 8.62 4.85 15.81
C LYS A 33 10.14 4.70 16.04
N ALA A 34 10.59 4.48 17.27
CA ALA A 34 11.99 4.21 17.57
C ALA A 34 12.07 3.10 18.62
N VAL A 35 12.43 1.90 18.18
CA VAL A 35 12.76 0.79 19.08
C VAL A 35 14.27 0.58 19.05
N TYR A 36 14.87 0.71 20.22
CA TYR A 36 16.27 0.40 20.49
C TYR A 36 16.31 -0.50 21.71
N THR A 37 17.39 -1.24 21.93
CA THR A 37 17.44 -2.22 23.01
C THR A 37 17.01 -1.60 24.35
N GLY A 38 15.82 -2.02 24.80
CA GLY A 38 15.20 -1.55 26.03
C GLY A 38 14.45 -0.22 25.99
N ILE A 39 14.18 0.37 24.82
CA ILE A 39 13.25 1.51 24.65
C ILE A 39 12.33 1.27 23.43
N PRO A 40 10.99 1.46 23.52
CA PRO A 40 10.23 2.05 24.63
C PRO A 40 10.38 1.26 25.92
N LYS A 41 10.37 1.95 27.07
CA LYS A 41 10.26 1.31 28.38
C LYS A 41 8.80 0.95 28.60
N ILE A 42 8.53 -0.33 28.82
CA ILE A 42 7.18 -0.87 29.03
C ILE A 42 7.04 -1.22 30.52
N LEU A 43 6.34 -0.39 31.27
CA LEU A 43 6.10 -0.62 32.70
C LEU A 43 4.93 -1.59 32.88
N PHE A 44 5.18 -2.74 33.49
CA PHE A 44 4.12 -3.70 33.80
C PHE A 44 3.51 -3.41 35.18
N VAL A 45 2.20 -3.18 35.20
CA VAL A 45 1.44 -2.86 36.40
C VAL A 45 0.30 -3.85 36.55
N ALA A 46 0.32 -4.64 37.63
CA ALA A 46 -0.82 -5.47 38.00
C ALA A 46 -1.88 -4.60 38.67
N THR A 47 -3.16 -4.81 38.32
CA THR A 47 -4.31 -4.08 38.89
C THR A 47 -5.28 -5.05 39.55
N HIS A 48 -6.30 -4.52 40.22
CA HIS A 48 -7.32 -5.27 40.96
C HIS A 48 -6.82 -5.94 42.25
N LYS A 49 -5.87 -5.30 42.96
CA LYS A 49 -5.40 -5.77 44.27
C LYS A 49 -6.53 -5.92 45.29
N ASP A 50 -7.56 -5.10 45.19
CA ASP A 50 -8.79 -5.15 46.00
C ASP A 50 -9.57 -6.46 45.88
N ARG A 51 -9.37 -7.21 44.78
CA ARG A 51 -10.05 -8.50 44.53
C ARG A 51 -9.27 -9.71 45.03
N VAL A 52 -8.11 -9.50 45.63
CA VAL A 52 -7.27 -10.56 46.20
C VAL A 52 -7.39 -10.51 47.73
N PRO A 53 -7.61 -11.65 48.41
CA PRO A 53 -7.55 -11.70 49.88
C PRO A 53 -6.24 -11.10 50.39
N LYS A 54 -6.29 -10.33 51.49
CA LYS A 54 -5.13 -9.54 51.94
C LYS A 54 -3.90 -10.41 52.23
N GLU A 55 -4.12 -11.59 52.77
CA GLU A 55 -3.15 -12.63 53.07
C GLU A 55 -2.45 -13.20 51.81
N ASP A 56 -3.12 -13.15 50.65
CA ASP A 56 -2.63 -13.74 49.40
C ASP A 56 -1.95 -12.72 48.47
N ILE A 57 -1.99 -11.43 48.79
CA ILE A 57 -1.49 -10.35 47.92
C ILE A 57 -0.03 -10.57 47.52
N GLU A 58 0.84 -10.90 48.48
CA GLU A 58 2.27 -11.10 48.23
C GLU A 58 2.56 -12.36 47.42
N THR A 59 1.87 -13.46 47.73
CA THR A 59 1.93 -14.70 46.97
C THR A 59 1.51 -14.44 45.53
N ARG A 60 0.36 -13.76 45.34
CA ARG A 60 -0.17 -13.47 44.02
C ARG A 60 0.72 -12.51 43.22
N ARG A 61 1.29 -11.50 43.87
CA ARG A 61 2.30 -10.62 43.25
C ARG A 61 3.48 -11.43 42.75
N THR A 62 4.02 -12.32 43.57
CA THR A 62 5.18 -13.14 43.19
C THR A 62 4.85 -14.04 42.01
N GLU A 63 3.71 -14.74 42.04
CA GLU A 63 3.24 -15.59 40.93
C GLU A 63 3.11 -14.81 39.61
N LEU A 64 2.47 -13.63 39.65
CA LEU A 64 2.25 -12.81 38.45
C LEU A 64 3.58 -12.38 37.82
N TYR A 65 4.49 -11.85 38.63
CA TYR A 65 5.76 -11.33 38.12
C TYR A 65 6.73 -12.43 37.69
N SER A 66 6.77 -13.56 38.40
CA SER A 66 7.52 -14.74 37.96
C SER A 66 6.94 -15.33 36.67
N GLY A 67 5.61 -15.33 36.51
CA GLY A 67 4.96 -15.76 35.28
C GLY A 67 5.28 -14.86 34.08
N VAL A 68 5.34 -13.54 34.29
CA VAL A 68 5.76 -12.59 33.23
C VAL A 68 7.24 -12.77 32.90
N GLU A 69 8.11 -12.91 33.90
CA GLU A 69 9.55 -13.15 33.68
C GLU A 69 9.78 -14.41 32.83
N GLU A 70 9.13 -15.53 33.19
CA GLU A 70 9.24 -16.78 32.44
C GLU A 70 8.66 -16.65 31.02
N LEU A 71 7.50 -15.99 30.88
CA LEU A 71 6.85 -15.80 29.58
C LEU A 71 7.70 -15.02 28.58
N PHE A 72 8.51 -14.08 29.07
CA PHE A 72 9.33 -13.21 28.25
C PHE A 72 10.82 -13.59 28.27
N LYS A 73 11.24 -14.66 28.95
CA LYS A 73 12.66 -15.02 29.12
C LYS A 73 13.45 -15.04 27.82
N ASP A 74 12.87 -15.62 26.78
CA ASP A 74 13.47 -15.74 25.43
C ASP A 74 12.79 -14.83 24.39
N HIS A 75 12.00 -13.85 24.83
CA HIS A 75 11.23 -12.96 23.97
C HIS A 75 11.94 -11.62 23.76
N GLU A 76 11.99 -11.10 22.53
CA GLU A 76 12.70 -9.86 22.17
C GLU A 76 12.24 -8.64 23.00
N GLY A 77 10.94 -8.57 23.29
CA GLY A 77 10.34 -7.56 24.18
C GLY A 77 10.84 -7.55 25.63
N ARG A 78 11.61 -8.55 26.09
CA ARG A 78 12.08 -8.62 27.48
C ARG A 78 12.96 -7.45 27.89
N ALA A 79 13.80 -6.95 26.98
CA ALA A 79 14.68 -5.81 27.25
C ALA A 79 13.89 -4.52 27.55
N HIS A 80 12.66 -4.43 27.04
CA HIS A 80 11.77 -3.27 27.16
C HIS A 80 10.95 -3.30 28.45
N LEU A 81 10.68 -4.49 28.99
CA LEU A 81 9.84 -4.68 30.16
C LEU A 81 10.53 -4.22 31.45
N VAL A 82 9.84 -3.37 32.21
CA VAL A 82 10.21 -2.94 33.55
C VAL A 82 9.30 -3.67 34.55
N ILE A 83 9.83 -4.76 35.11
CA ILE A 83 9.09 -5.67 36.01
C ILE A 83 9.68 -5.72 37.43
N ASN A 84 10.86 -5.16 37.66
CA ASN A 84 11.57 -5.21 38.94
C ASN A 84 10.81 -4.56 40.10
N ASN A 85 9.98 -3.57 39.81
CA ASN A 85 9.24 -2.83 40.83
C ASN A 85 8.03 -3.59 41.37
N LYS A 86 7.66 -4.73 40.76
CA LYS A 86 6.55 -5.61 41.18
C LYS A 86 5.24 -4.90 41.58
N ILE A 87 4.90 -3.85 40.84
CA ILE A 87 3.82 -2.91 41.15
C ILE A 87 2.44 -3.60 41.08
N PHE A 88 1.75 -3.67 42.22
CA PHE A 88 0.39 -4.23 42.31
C PHE A 88 -0.56 -3.25 42.99
N VAL A 89 -1.43 -2.62 42.20
CA VAL A 89 -2.28 -1.51 42.65
C VAL A 89 -3.74 -1.89 42.83
N ASN A 90 -4.38 -1.28 43.81
CA ASN A 90 -5.82 -1.07 43.88
C ASN A 90 -6.13 0.26 43.17
N ALA A 91 -6.58 0.18 41.91
CA ALA A 91 -6.88 1.36 41.11
C ALA A 91 -8.12 2.14 41.59
N THR A 92 -8.94 1.57 42.49
CA THR A 92 -10.11 2.27 43.07
C THR A 92 -9.79 3.04 44.34
N ASP A 93 -8.57 2.90 44.87
CA ASP A 93 -8.11 3.58 46.08
C ASP A 93 -6.91 4.49 45.76
N ASN A 94 -7.16 5.79 45.70
CA ASN A 94 -6.14 6.79 45.44
C ASN A 94 -5.12 6.95 46.58
N THR A 95 -5.38 6.35 47.74
CA THR A 95 -4.49 6.34 48.90
C THR A 95 -3.62 5.08 49.00
N ASP A 96 -3.79 4.13 48.07
CA ASP A 96 -2.97 2.92 48.02
C ASP A 96 -1.47 3.30 47.91
N PRO A 97 -0.60 2.85 48.83
CA PRO A 97 0.82 3.18 48.81
C PRO A 97 1.52 2.79 47.50
N GLU A 98 1.05 1.75 46.80
CA GLU A 98 1.61 1.30 45.52
C GLU A 98 1.40 2.31 44.39
N ILE A 99 0.41 3.22 44.50
CA ILE A 99 0.23 4.33 43.56
C ILE A 99 1.43 5.29 43.62
N ASN A 100 2.01 5.51 44.80
CA ASN A 100 3.22 6.34 44.93
C ASN A 100 4.46 5.64 44.36
N VAL A 101 4.54 4.30 44.50
CA VAL A 101 5.58 3.49 43.84
C VAL A 101 5.47 3.62 42.32
N LEU A 102 4.25 3.52 41.78
CA LEU A 102 3.98 3.73 40.35
C LEU A 102 4.38 5.12 39.87
N LYS A 103 3.98 6.18 40.58
CA LYS A 103 4.37 7.56 40.24
C LYS A 103 5.89 7.71 40.19
N LYS A 104 6.59 7.22 41.22
CA LYS A 104 8.05 7.27 41.27
C LYS A 104 8.68 6.50 40.11
N ALA A 105 8.19 5.29 39.81
CA ALA A 105 8.69 4.50 38.70
C ALA A 105 8.53 5.23 37.34
N ILE A 106 7.37 5.86 37.10
CA ILE A 106 7.16 6.66 35.88
C ILE A 106 8.13 7.84 35.85
N THR A 107 8.28 8.58 36.95
CA THR A 107 9.21 9.71 37.05
C THR A 107 10.66 9.28 36.77
N ASP A 108 11.13 8.22 37.43
CA ASP A 108 12.49 7.70 37.26
C ASP A 108 12.75 7.23 35.83
N LEU A 109 11.76 6.59 35.18
CA LEU A 109 11.87 6.15 33.78
C LEU A 109 11.87 7.32 32.80
N THR A 110 11.09 8.37 33.05
CA THR A 110 11.07 9.58 32.23
C THR A 110 12.44 10.27 32.22
N PHE A 111 13.11 10.37 33.37
CA PHE A 111 14.47 10.92 33.46
C PHE A 111 15.53 10.08 32.74
N GLN A 112 15.27 8.80 32.50
CA GLN A 112 16.16 7.91 31.76
C GLN A 112 15.91 7.93 30.25
N HIS A 113 14.85 8.60 29.78
CA HIS A 113 14.56 8.70 28.36
C HIS A 113 15.68 9.49 27.64
N PRO A 114 16.22 9.03 26.49
CA PRO A 114 17.35 9.70 25.84
C PRO A 114 17.08 11.14 25.43
N CYS A 115 15.83 11.46 25.09
CA CYS A 115 15.44 12.83 24.75
C CYS A 115 15.23 13.73 25.97
N TRP A 116 15.36 13.20 27.19
CA TRP A 116 15.22 14.02 28.39
C TRP A 116 16.40 14.99 28.51
N GLY A 117 16.11 16.28 28.67
CA GLY A 117 17.12 17.33 28.78
C GLY A 117 17.65 17.85 27.44
N GLU A 118 17.09 17.41 26.31
CA GLU A 118 17.36 18.02 25.02
C GLU A 118 16.99 19.51 25.03
N SER A 119 17.83 20.33 24.40
CA SER A 119 17.63 21.77 24.35
C SER A 119 16.54 22.13 23.34
N MET A 120 15.56 22.92 23.79
CA MET A 120 14.47 23.41 22.97
C MET A 120 14.71 24.87 22.55
N PRO A 121 14.39 25.29 21.31
CA PRO A 121 14.46 26.68 20.92
C PRO A 121 13.55 27.56 21.79
N ASN A 122 14.15 28.51 22.52
CA ASN A 122 13.39 29.45 23.36
C ASN A 122 12.35 30.25 22.57
N ALA A 123 12.60 30.47 21.27
CA ALA A 123 11.71 31.22 20.38
C ALA A 123 10.33 30.55 20.20
N SER A 124 10.24 29.23 20.38
CA SER A 124 9.02 28.44 20.23
C SER A 124 8.14 28.43 21.48
N VAL A 125 8.71 28.72 22.66
CA VAL A 125 8.02 28.61 23.95
C VAL A 125 6.82 29.55 24.06
N PRO A 126 6.88 30.84 23.65
CA PRO A 126 5.71 31.72 23.74
C PRO A 126 4.51 31.19 22.97
N LEU A 127 4.71 30.76 21.72
CA LEU A 127 3.63 30.22 20.89
C LEU A 127 3.09 28.90 21.48
N GLU A 128 3.95 28.02 21.98
CA GLU A 128 3.53 26.78 22.65
C GLU A 128 2.64 27.06 23.88
N LEU A 129 2.97 28.07 24.70
CA LEU A 129 2.18 28.46 25.86
C LEU A 129 0.82 29.05 25.47
N GLU A 130 0.76 29.88 24.42
CA GLU A 130 -0.51 30.42 23.93
C GLU A 130 -1.43 29.32 23.40
N ILE A 131 -0.88 28.38 22.63
CA ILE A 131 -1.61 27.19 22.17
C ILE A 131 -2.10 26.37 23.37
N ALA A 132 -1.26 26.14 24.38
CA ALA A 132 -1.64 25.41 25.58
C ALA A 132 -2.79 26.09 26.35
N ASN A 133 -2.80 27.43 26.43
CA ASN A 133 -3.91 28.19 27.02
C ASN A 133 -5.21 28.00 26.22
N LEU A 134 -5.14 28.01 24.89
CA LEU A 134 -6.31 27.74 24.04
C LEU A 134 -6.85 26.33 24.24
N VAL A 135 -5.97 25.32 24.36
CA VAL A 135 -6.35 23.94 24.68
C VAL A 135 -7.01 23.85 26.06
N ALA A 136 -6.46 24.52 27.07
CA ALA A 136 -7.04 24.56 28.42
C ALA A 136 -8.44 25.22 28.43
N ASN A 137 -8.67 26.18 27.54
CA ASN A 137 -9.98 26.81 27.32
C ASN A 137 -10.93 25.96 26.46
N GLY A 138 -10.52 24.77 26.04
CA GLY A 138 -11.35 23.80 25.31
C GLY A 138 -11.33 23.92 23.79
N ASN A 139 -10.43 24.72 23.21
CA ASN A 139 -10.20 24.75 21.77
C ASN A 139 -9.39 23.53 21.34
N GLN A 140 -9.70 22.97 20.17
CA GLN A 140 -9.07 21.74 19.68
C GLN A 140 -8.48 21.89 18.28
N ILE A 141 -8.94 22.88 17.50
CA ILE A 141 -8.53 23.14 16.12
C ILE A 141 -8.34 24.65 15.95
N LEU A 142 -7.32 25.03 15.19
CA LEU A 142 -7.12 26.37 14.66
C LEU A 142 -6.94 26.28 13.15
N SER A 143 -7.34 27.31 12.42
CA SER A 143 -6.87 27.55 11.06
C SER A 143 -5.39 27.94 11.08
N LEU A 144 -4.70 27.72 9.96
CA LEU A 144 -3.30 28.14 9.84
C LEU A 144 -3.14 29.66 10.00
N LEU A 145 -4.12 30.44 9.52
CA LEU A 145 -4.14 31.90 9.71
C LEU A 145 -4.22 32.29 11.19
N GLU A 146 -5.05 31.62 11.99
CA GLU A 146 -5.12 31.87 13.43
C GLU A 146 -3.79 31.54 14.13
N VAL A 147 -3.08 30.49 13.67
CA VAL A 147 -1.74 30.17 14.19
C VAL A 147 -0.72 31.25 13.81
N GLU A 148 -0.76 31.76 12.57
CA GLU A 148 0.10 32.87 12.12
C GLU A 148 -0.17 34.16 12.91
N GLU A 149 -1.45 34.46 13.18
CA GLU A 149 -1.86 35.61 14.00
C GLU A 149 -1.37 35.47 15.45
N LEU A 150 -1.51 34.28 16.06
CA LEU A 150 -0.98 34.00 17.40
C LEU A 150 0.54 34.18 17.47
N ASN A 151 1.26 33.69 16.46
CA ASN A 151 2.70 33.87 16.35
C ASN A 151 3.09 35.35 16.23
N ALA A 152 2.32 36.15 15.48
CA ALA A 152 2.57 37.58 15.31
C ALA A 152 2.31 38.41 16.59
N ILE A 153 1.43 37.94 17.48
CA ILE A 153 1.11 38.61 18.76
C ILE A 153 2.18 38.34 19.83
N SER A 154 3.01 37.31 19.64
CA SER A 154 4.11 36.96 20.56
C SER A 154 5.06 38.15 20.75
N LYS A 155 5.08 38.72 21.95
CA LYS A 155 5.88 39.90 22.30
C LYS A 155 7.37 39.59 22.52
N VAL A 156 7.74 38.31 22.56
CA VAL A 156 9.09 37.87 22.94
C VAL A 156 9.88 37.41 21.71
N SER A 157 9.24 36.63 20.83
CA SER A 157 9.84 36.10 19.61
C SER A 157 8.75 35.73 18.62
N VAL A 158 8.86 36.25 17.41
CA VAL A 158 7.99 35.89 16.28
C VAL A 158 8.78 34.94 15.39
N LEU A 159 8.23 33.76 15.14
CA LEU A 159 8.83 32.79 14.22
C LEU A 159 8.65 33.28 12.78
N SER A 160 9.68 33.15 11.96
CA SER A 160 9.56 33.26 10.51
C SER A 160 8.65 32.17 9.94
N LYS A 161 8.32 32.26 8.66
CA LYS A 161 7.45 31.27 8.01
C LYS A 161 8.08 29.87 7.97
N GLU A 162 9.39 29.79 7.70
CA GLU A 162 10.11 28.51 7.75
C GLU A 162 10.14 27.95 9.18
N GLU A 163 10.50 28.77 10.17
CA GLU A 163 10.56 28.35 11.57
C GLU A 163 9.18 27.94 12.14
N LEU A 164 8.10 28.58 11.69
CA LEU A 164 6.74 28.18 12.06
C LEU A 164 6.37 26.82 11.47
N SER A 165 6.77 26.56 10.22
CA SER A 165 6.60 25.25 9.58
C SER A 165 7.36 24.17 10.35
N ASP A 166 8.63 24.43 10.68
CA ASP A 166 9.47 23.52 11.48
C ASP A 166 8.87 23.27 12.86
N PHE A 167 8.35 24.31 13.52
CA PHE A 167 7.64 24.20 14.79
C PHE A 167 6.43 23.26 14.68
N LEU A 168 5.57 23.44 13.66
CA LEU A 168 4.39 22.59 13.48
C LEU A 168 4.77 21.13 13.22
N HIS A 169 5.76 20.87 12.37
CA HIS A 169 6.25 19.51 12.11
C HIS A 169 6.87 18.88 13.36
N PHE A 170 7.65 19.65 14.12
CA PHE A 170 8.26 19.18 15.35
C PHE A 170 7.20 18.81 16.39
N GLN A 171 6.23 19.68 16.65
CA GLN A 171 5.16 19.42 17.62
C GLN A 171 4.23 18.28 17.17
N HIS A 172 4.01 18.14 15.85
CA HIS A 172 3.35 16.98 15.26
C HIS A 172 4.11 15.68 15.54
N SER A 173 5.44 15.69 15.40
CA SER A 173 6.28 14.51 15.66
C SER A 173 6.23 14.06 17.13
N LEU A 174 6.09 15.00 18.06
CA LEU A 174 5.90 14.74 19.50
C LEU A 174 4.48 14.25 19.84
N GLY A 175 3.54 14.30 18.90
CA GLY A 175 2.13 13.98 19.14
C GLY A 175 1.42 14.98 20.04
N LYS A 176 1.98 16.19 20.24
CA LYS A 176 1.33 17.28 20.99
C LYS A 176 0.25 17.98 20.16
N MET A 177 0.41 18.01 18.84
CA MET A 177 -0.58 18.52 17.87
C MET A 177 -0.59 17.65 16.61
N ILE A 178 -1.52 17.92 15.70
CA ILE A 178 -1.58 17.23 14.40
C ILE A 178 -1.67 18.26 13.29
N TYR A 179 -0.69 18.19 12.39
CA TYR A 179 -0.57 19.05 11.23
C TYR A 179 -0.21 18.20 10.01
N PHE A 180 -0.93 18.40 8.92
CA PHE A 180 -0.68 17.73 7.65
C PHE A 180 -0.27 18.78 6.64
N ASP A 181 0.97 18.69 6.15
CA ASP A 181 1.45 19.57 5.09
C ASP A 181 1.02 19.04 3.70
N THR A 182 -0.28 18.80 3.54
CA THR A 182 -0.89 18.40 2.27
C THR A 182 -1.89 19.46 1.82
N PRO A 183 -2.02 19.77 0.52
CA PRO A 183 -2.86 20.86 0.04
C PRO A 183 -4.30 20.86 0.57
N GLN A 184 -4.89 19.67 0.78
CA GLN A 184 -6.27 19.51 1.25
C GLN A 184 -6.43 19.72 2.76
N LEU A 185 -5.37 19.55 3.55
CA LEU A 185 -5.42 19.56 5.02
C LEU A 185 -4.60 20.69 5.66
N ARG A 186 -3.69 21.32 4.91
CA ARG A 186 -2.77 22.38 5.36
C ARG A 186 -3.47 23.57 6.01
N GLY A 187 -4.74 23.81 5.68
CA GLY A 187 -5.52 24.94 6.18
C GLY A 187 -5.82 24.90 7.69
N TYR A 188 -5.67 23.75 8.35
CA TYR A 188 -5.99 23.58 9.77
C TYR A 188 -4.90 22.86 10.56
N VAL A 189 -4.80 23.20 11.85
CA VAL A 189 -3.93 22.57 12.84
C VAL A 189 -4.78 22.06 14.00
N ILE A 190 -4.70 20.77 14.29
CA ILE A 190 -5.35 20.17 15.46
C ILE A 190 -4.42 20.37 16.65
N ILE A 191 -4.70 21.41 17.43
CA ILE A 191 -3.91 21.77 18.62
C ILE A 191 -4.18 20.84 19.82
N SER A 192 -5.24 20.03 19.79
CA SER A 192 -5.53 19.02 20.79
C SER A 192 -5.78 17.65 20.13
N PRO A 193 -4.85 16.70 20.22
CA PRO A 193 -5.00 15.34 19.68
C PRO A 193 -6.22 14.57 20.23
N LEU A 194 -6.78 15.00 21.36
CA LEU A 194 -8.03 14.45 21.91
C LEU A 194 -9.20 14.57 20.93
N LEU A 195 -9.16 15.51 19.98
CA LEU A 195 -10.12 15.59 18.90
C LEU A 195 -10.23 14.28 18.12
N LEU A 196 -9.10 13.62 17.82
CA LEU A 196 -9.14 12.33 17.11
C LEU A 196 -9.87 11.26 17.90
N VAL A 197 -9.72 11.26 19.23
CA VAL A 197 -10.45 10.34 20.11
C VAL A 197 -11.96 10.62 20.02
N GLU A 198 -12.37 11.88 20.00
CA GLU A 198 -13.78 12.26 19.82
C GLU A 198 -14.32 11.85 18.45
N VAL A 199 -13.56 12.07 17.38
CA VAL A 199 -13.89 11.67 16.01
C VAL A 199 -14.04 10.15 15.95
N MET A 200 -13.05 9.38 16.42
CA MET A 200 -13.11 7.93 16.41
C MET A 200 -14.29 7.42 17.25
N ARG A 201 -14.51 7.95 18.45
CA ARG A 201 -15.66 7.57 19.29
C ARG A 201 -17.01 7.85 18.65
N SER A 202 -17.08 8.78 17.69
CA SER A 202 -18.34 9.12 17.02
C SER A 202 -18.86 8.03 16.10
N PHE A 203 -17.99 7.19 15.50
CA PHE A 203 -18.42 6.14 14.56
C PHE A 203 -17.69 4.80 14.69
N VAL A 204 -16.54 4.75 15.35
CA VAL A 204 -15.77 3.53 15.69
C VAL A 204 -15.91 3.26 17.19
N THR A 205 -17.11 2.82 17.59
CA THR A 205 -17.43 2.56 19.01
C THR A 205 -18.22 1.27 19.15
N ASP A 206 -18.17 0.67 20.34
CA ASP A 206 -18.89 -0.57 20.64
C ASP A 206 -20.41 -0.39 20.49
N ILE A 207 -21.06 -1.45 20.01
CA ILE A 207 -22.52 -1.51 19.77
C ILE A 207 -23.35 -1.15 21.00
N ALA A 208 -22.83 -1.38 22.20
CA ALA A 208 -23.47 -1.03 23.46
C ALA A 208 -23.61 0.49 23.66
N PHE A 209 -22.75 1.29 23.03
CA PHE A 209 -22.81 2.75 23.09
C PHE A 209 -23.64 3.37 21.96
N TRP A 210 -24.21 2.56 21.06
CA TRP A 210 -25.01 3.06 19.94
C TRP A 210 -26.42 3.49 20.39
N PRO A 211 -27.04 4.46 19.67
CA PRO A 211 -28.46 4.72 19.83
C PRO A 211 -29.26 3.43 19.62
N LYS A 212 -30.26 3.16 20.49
CA LYS A 212 -31.03 1.90 20.41
C LYS A 212 -32.01 1.83 19.24
N LYS A 213 -32.34 2.97 18.60
CA LYS A 213 -33.33 3.09 17.51
C LYS A 213 -32.99 4.27 16.60
N GLY A 214 -33.54 4.28 15.39
CA GLY A 214 -33.49 5.41 14.44
C GLY A 214 -32.43 5.27 13.35
N LEU A 215 -32.33 6.29 12.49
CA LEU A 215 -31.46 6.27 11.30
C LEU A 215 -29.98 6.02 11.62
N ILE A 216 -29.50 6.59 12.72
CA ILE A 216 -28.11 6.40 13.19
C ILE A 216 -27.87 4.93 13.57
N ARG A 217 -28.84 4.28 14.25
CA ARG A 217 -28.73 2.85 14.58
C ARG A 217 -28.60 1.99 13.32
N ASN A 218 -29.46 2.24 12.33
CA ASN A 218 -29.42 1.52 11.05
C ASN A 218 -28.09 1.73 10.33
N THR A 219 -27.50 2.94 10.42
CA THR A 219 -26.17 3.24 9.87
C THR A 219 -25.11 2.36 10.51
N PHE A 220 -25.09 2.29 11.84
CA PHE A 220 -24.10 1.47 12.56
C PHE A 220 -24.28 -0.04 12.34
N GLU A 221 -25.52 -0.54 12.30
CA GLU A 221 -25.80 -1.94 11.97
C GLU A 221 -25.25 -2.27 10.58
N ARG A 222 -25.56 -1.45 9.58
CA ARG A 222 -25.03 -1.66 8.22
C ARG A 222 -23.50 -1.55 8.15
N MET A 223 -22.87 -0.62 8.88
CA MET A 223 -21.41 -0.55 9.00
C MET A 223 -20.84 -1.83 9.64
N SER A 224 -21.52 -2.43 10.61
CA SER A 224 -21.04 -3.67 11.24
C SER A 224 -21.10 -4.89 10.32
N GLU A 225 -22.08 -4.88 9.41
CA GLU A 225 -22.31 -5.96 8.45
C GLU A 225 -21.42 -5.84 7.21
N SER A 226 -21.25 -4.62 6.69
CA SER A 226 -20.60 -4.38 5.39
C SER A 226 -19.31 -3.56 5.47
N GLY A 227 -19.04 -2.91 6.60
CA GLY A 227 -17.98 -1.91 6.73
C GLY A 227 -18.26 -0.63 5.96
N ILE A 228 -19.47 -0.42 5.40
CA ILE A 228 -19.76 0.70 4.49
C ILE A 228 -20.54 1.82 5.18
N VAL A 229 -20.08 3.05 4.97
CA VAL A 229 -20.71 4.29 5.44
C VAL A 229 -20.80 5.33 4.33
N GLN A 230 -21.84 6.17 4.35
CA GLN A 230 -21.97 7.31 3.45
C GLN A 230 -21.53 8.60 4.12
N ARG A 231 -20.97 9.52 3.34
CA ARG A 231 -20.53 10.85 3.82
C ARG A 231 -21.64 11.57 4.61
N LYS A 232 -22.86 11.60 4.07
CA LYS A 232 -24.02 12.24 4.72
C LYS A 232 -24.37 11.62 6.07
N GLU A 233 -24.09 10.34 6.28
CA GLU A 233 -24.41 9.64 7.53
C GLU A 233 -23.43 10.01 8.64
N LEU A 234 -22.15 10.15 8.31
CA LEU A 234 -21.16 10.70 9.26
C LEU A 234 -21.52 12.15 9.63
N TYR A 235 -22.02 12.95 8.69
CA TYR A 235 -22.45 14.32 8.99
C TYR A 235 -23.63 14.36 9.95
N LEU A 236 -24.61 13.47 9.75
CA LEU A 236 -25.75 13.32 10.68
C LEU A 236 -25.29 12.88 12.09
N ILE A 237 -24.25 12.06 12.19
CA ILE A 237 -23.64 11.68 13.47
C ILE A 237 -22.96 12.89 14.12
N TRP A 238 -22.22 13.70 13.36
CA TRP A 238 -21.52 14.88 13.88
C TRP A 238 -22.42 16.08 14.17
N GLU A 239 -23.64 16.09 13.63
CA GLU A 239 -24.69 17.05 13.99
C GLU A 239 -25.36 16.74 15.34
N GLN A 240 -25.14 15.54 15.90
CA GLN A 240 -25.68 15.18 17.21
C GLN A 240 -25.10 16.09 18.31
N LYS A 241 -25.91 16.36 19.35
CA LYS A 241 -25.54 17.25 20.47
C LYS A 241 -24.18 16.92 21.09
N HIS A 242 -23.85 15.63 21.19
CA HIS A 242 -22.59 15.15 21.76
C HIS A 242 -21.35 15.43 20.89
N PHE A 243 -21.51 15.60 19.58
CA PHE A 243 -20.43 15.79 18.61
C PHE A 243 -20.52 17.13 17.87
N LYS A 244 -21.43 18.02 18.29
CA LYS A 244 -21.70 19.30 17.62
C LYS A 244 -20.46 20.17 17.40
N LYS A 245 -19.43 20.01 18.24
CA LYS A 245 -18.12 20.67 18.10
C LYS A 245 -17.37 20.30 16.82
N LEU A 246 -17.62 19.10 16.27
CA LEU A 246 -17.00 18.62 15.02
C LEU A 246 -17.67 19.20 13.77
N SER A 247 -18.96 19.57 13.86
CA SER A 247 -19.77 20.00 12.73
C SER A 247 -19.17 21.14 11.89
N PRO A 248 -18.57 22.20 12.47
CA PRO A 248 -17.92 23.26 11.68
C PRO A 248 -16.76 22.79 10.81
N TYR A 249 -16.12 21.68 11.18
CA TYR A 249 -14.91 21.16 10.55
C TYR A 249 -15.14 19.82 9.83
N LYS A 250 -16.40 19.46 9.55
CA LYS A 250 -16.77 18.14 9.03
C LYS A 250 -16.05 17.73 7.74
N GLU A 251 -15.83 18.66 6.81
CA GLU A 251 -15.09 18.38 5.55
C GLU A 251 -13.62 18.08 5.85
N PHE A 252 -12.96 18.94 6.63
CA PHE A 252 -11.58 18.74 7.06
C PHE A 252 -11.39 17.42 7.81
N ILE A 253 -12.30 17.09 8.74
CA ILE A 253 -12.26 15.83 9.50
C ILE A 253 -12.43 14.64 8.54
N PHE A 254 -13.34 14.74 7.57
CA PHE A 254 -13.59 13.69 6.60
C PHE A 254 -12.35 13.42 5.73
N ASP A 255 -11.74 14.47 5.18
CA ASP A 255 -10.54 14.38 4.36
C ASP A 255 -9.35 13.85 5.17
N MET A 256 -9.25 14.24 6.45
CA MET A 256 -8.26 13.70 7.38
C MET A 256 -8.45 12.20 7.62
N LEU A 257 -9.69 11.72 7.79
CA LEU A 257 -9.96 10.29 7.98
C LEU A 257 -9.58 9.47 6.74
N ILE A 258 -9.74 10.03 5.55
CA ILE A 258 -9.23 9.43 4.30
C ILE A 258 -7.71 9.43 4.31
N HIS A 259 -7.07 10.55 4.63
CA HIS A 259 -5.61 10.69 4.66
C HIS A 259 -4.94 9.71 5.64
N LEU A 260 -5.61 9.37 6.74
CA LEU A 260 -5.13 8.43 7.76
C LEU A 260 -5.46 6.96 7.46
N ASP A 261 -6.07 6.66 6.31
CA ASP A 261 -6.58 5.34 5.91
C ASP A 261 -7.59 4.74 6.92
N ILE A 262 -8.33 5.59 7.63
CA ILE A 262 -9.42 5.17 8.52
C ILE A 262 -10.69 4.97 7.68
N LEU A 263 -10.91 5.87 6.73
CA LEU A 263 -11.90 5.74 5.67
C LEU A 263 -11.18 5.43 4.36
N SER A 264 -11.77 4.56 3.56
CA SER A 264 -11.22 4.21 2.26
C SER A 264 -12.27 4.33 1.19
N GLU A 265 -11.91 4.96 0.08
CA GLU A 265 -12.80 5.10 -1.06
C GLU A 265 -13.00 3.74 -1.74
N GLN A 266 -14.24 3.30 -1.85
CA GLN A 266 -14.56 2.23 -2.81
C GLN A 266 -14.60 2.87 -4.20
N ARG A 267 -13.46 2.89 -4.88
CA ARG A 267 -13.38 3.42 -6.24
C ARG A 267 -14.16 2.49 -7.15
N ARG A 268 -15.22 3.04 -7.77
CA ARG A 268 -16.05 2.31 -8.73
C ARG A 268 -15.99 3.03 -10.06
N TYR A 269 -15.82 2.25 -11.10
CA TYR A 269 -15.94 2.71 -12.48
C TYR A 269 -17.26 2.20 -13.02
N ASP A 270 -17.95 3.03 -13.79
CA ASP A 270 -19.06 2.59 -14.60
C ASP A 270 -18.51 1.68 -15.70
N ILE A 271 -18.92 0.40 -15.69
CA ILE A 271 -18.46 -0.64 -16.62
C ILE A 271 -18.85 -0.29 -18.07
N THR A 272 -19.88 0.54 -18.26
CA THR A 272 -20.44 0.91 -19.56
C THR A 272 -19.80 2.19 -20.11
N THR A 273 -19.55 3.18 -19.24
CA THR A 273 -19.04 4.50 -19.66
C THR A 273 -17.56 4.71 -19.32
N GLY A 274 -16.93 3.76 -18.61
CA GLY A 274 -15.54 3.84 -18.15
C GLY A 274 -15.27 4.94 -17.12
N SER A 275 -16.27 5.79 -16.85
CA SER A 275 -16.16 6.98 -16.04
C SER A 275 -16.15 6.65 -14.56
N ARG A 276 -15.37 7.40 -13.79
CA ARG A 276 -15.35 7.28 -12.32
C ARG A 276 -16.73 7.66 -11.78
N LEU A 277 -17.36 6.74 -11.05
CA LEU A 277 -18.60 7.04 -10.36
C LEU A 277 -18.30 7.92 -9.14
N PRO A 278 -19.19 8.88 -8.79
CA PRO A 278 -19.08 9.64 -7.56
C PRO A 278 -18.95 8.68 -6.36
N VAL A 279 -17.95 8.91 -5.51
CA VAL A 279 -17.75 8.09 -4.31
C VAL A 279 -18.77 8.51 -3.25
N GLU A 280 -19.89 7.80 -3.20
CA GLU A 280 -20.91 8.01 -2.15
C GLU A 280 -20.69 7.12 -0.93
N ASN A 281 -20.00 5.99 -1.10
CA ASN A 281 -19.79 4.95 -0.10
C ASN A 281 -18.31 4.82 0.24
N PHE A 282 -18.01 4.82 1.54
CA PHE A 282 -16.67 4.72 2.10
C PHE A 282 -16.60 3.46 2.96
N PHE A 283 -15.46 2.79 2.89
CA PHE A 283 -15.18 1.61 3.69
C PHE A 283 -14.49 2.00 5.00
N VAL A 284 -14.94 1.42 6.09
CA VAL A 284 -14.42 1.57 7.46
C VAL A 284 -14.00 0.16 7.93
N PRO A 285 -12.75 -0.27 7.65
CA PRO A 285 -12.33 -1.66 7.84
C PRO A 285 -12.55 -2.16 9.27
N CYS A 286 -12.23 -1.32 10.25
CA CYS A 286 -12.31 -1.67 11.67
C CYS A 286 -13.74 -1.89 12.19
N MET A 287 -14.77 -1.47 11.44
CA MET A 287 -16.16 -1.71 11.80
C MET A 287 -16.69 -3.05 11.28
N LEU A 288 -15.99 -3.68 10.33
CA LEU A 288 -16.38 -4.96 9.78
C LEU A 288 -16.02 -6.09 10.75
N ILE A 289 -17.02 -6.56 11.49
CA ILE A 289 -16.86 -7.58 12.55
C ILE A 289 -17.30 -8.98 12.12
N GLN A 290 -18.04 -9.08 11.02
CA GLN A 290 -18.51 -10.38 10.53
C GLN A 290 -17.33 -11.24 10.07
N ARG A 291 -17.34 -12.51 10.46
CA ARG A 291 -16.44 -13.52 9.91
C ARG A 291 -17.03 -14.09 8.62
N ASN A 292 -16.16 -14.57 7.73
CA ASN A 292 -16.61 -15.26 6.53
C ASN A 292 -17.43 -16.50 6.94
N ASP A 293 -18.73 -16.47 6.65
CA ASP A 293 -19.68 -17.56 6.90
C ASP A 293 -20.11 -18.27 5.61
N THR A 294 -19.48 -17.93 4.49
CA THR A 294 -19.76 -18.51 3.18
C THR A 294 -18.96 -19.80 2.96
N ARG A 295 -19.42 -20.63 2.02
CA ARG A 295 -18.69 -21.84 1.60
C ARG A 295 -17.66 -21.57 0.50
N PHE A 296 -17.40 -20.31 0.17
CA PHE A 296 -16.53 -19.93 -0.95
C PHE A 296 -15.14 -20.58 -0.84
N MET A 297 -14.50 -20.48 0.32
CA MET A 297 -13.17 -21.07 0.54
C MET A 297 -13.17 -22.59 0.36
N THR A 298 -14.21 -23.27 0.87
CA THR A 298 -14.31 -24.73 0.79
C THR A 298 -14.70 -25.26 -0.60
N HIS A 299 -15.42 -24.47 -1.40
CA HIS A 299 -15.96 -24.91 -2.69
C HIS A 299 -15.18 -24.41 -3.90
N GLU A 300 -14.61 -23.21 -3.83
CA GLU A 300 -13.95 -22.56 -4.96
C GLU A 300 -12.43 -22.52 -4.81
N CYS A 301 -11.91 -22.34 -3.60
CA CYS A 301 -10.46 -22.36 -3.34
C CYS A 301 -9.94 -23.80 -3.22
N THR A 302 -10.06 -24.59 -4.29
CA THR A 302 -9.57 -25.98 -4.35
C THR A 302 -8.26 -26.07 -5.15
N PRO A 303 -7.44 -27.13 -4.93
CA PRO A 303 -6.21 -27.34 -5.70
C PRO A 303 -6.39 -27.42 -7.23
N GLU A 304 -7.59 -27.75 -7.71
CA GLU A 304 -7.91 -27.83 -9.13
C GLU A 304 -8.22 -26.46 -9.73
N LYS A 305 -8.73 -25.51 -8.93
CA LYS A 305 -9.22 -24.20 -9.39
C LYS A 305 -8.33 -23.03 -9.00
N ALA A 306 -7.54 -23.17 -7.94
CA ALA A 306 -6.79 -22.09 -7.35
C ALA A 306 -5.28 -22.32 -7.34
N ILE A 307 -4.54 -21.21 -7.31
CA ILE A 307 -3.15 -21.13 -6.86
C ILE A 307 -3.08 -20.24 -5.61
N SER A 308 -2.09 -20.46 -4.74
CA SER A 308 -1.91 -19.66 -3.54
C SER A 308 -0.45 -19.36 -3.21
N LEU A 309 -0.23 -18.21 -2.57
CA LEU A 309 0.99 -17.84 -1.86
C LEU A 309 0.63 -17.19 -0.52
N ALA A 310 1.62 -17.07 0.37
CA ALA A 310 1.49 -16.44 1.67
C ALA A 310 2.59 -15.40 1.88
N PHE A 311 2.21 -14.22 2.38
CA PHE A 311 3.14 -13.29 3.02
C PHE A 311 3.23 -13.64 4.50
N VAL A 312 4.39 -14.09 4.95
CA VAL A 312 4.59 -14.60 6.31
C VAL A 312 5.43 -13.63 7.11
N PHE A 313 4.82 -13.08 8.16
CA PHE A 313 5.48 -12.11 9.03
C PHE A 313 6.37 -12.81 10.05
N LYS A 314 7.53 -12.21 10.35
CA LYS A 314 8.48 -12.72 11.35
C LYS A 314 7.89 -12.73 12.77
N GLY A 315 7.02 -11.75 13.06
CA GLY A 315 6.30 -11.67 14.33
C GLY A 315 5.23 -12.75 14.46
N THR A 316 4.82 -13.04 15.70
CA THR A 316 3.76 -14.01 15.98
C THR A 316 2.36 -13.51 15.58
N ILE A 317 2.20 -12.21 15.37
CA ILE A 317 0.92 -11.56 15.04
C ILE A 317 1.18 -10.41 14.05
N ILE A 318 0.28 -10.25 13.09
CA ILE A 318 0.29 -9.08 12.18
C ILE A 318 -0.41 -7.90 12.89
N PRO A 319 0.17 -6.69 12.88
CA PRO A 319 -0.47 -5.50 13.45
C PRO A 319 -1.89 -5.32 12.90
N PRO A 320 -2.94 -5.18 13.73
CA PRO A 320 -4.33 -5.19 13.25
C PRO A 320 -4.66 -4.12 12.20
N ALA A 321 -3.95 -2.99 12.22
CA ALA A 321 -4.12 -1.93 11.23
C ALA A 321 -3.56 -2.28 9.84
N LEU A 322 -2.57 -3.17 9.75
CA LEU A 322 -1.92 -3.53 8.49
C LEU A 322 -2.87 -4.32 7.55
N PRO A 323 -3.56 -5.39 7.98
CA PRO A 323 -4.58 -6.06 7.19
C PRO A 323 -5.71 -5.13 6.74
N ASN A 324 -6.15 -4.26 7.64
CA ASN A 324 -7.22 -3.29 7.35
C ASN A 324 -6.82 -2.36 6.21
N ARG A 325 -5.61 -1.79 6.27
CA ARG A 325 -5.06 -0.95 5.20
C ARG A 325 -4.87 -1.72 3.90
N LEU A 326 -4.44 -2.98 3.97
CA LEU A 326 -4.28 -3.82 2.78
C LEU A 326 -5.63 -4.08 2.10
N ILE A 327 -6.65 -4.50 2.86
CA ILE A 327 -8.00 -4.73 2.33
C ILE A 327 -8.57 -3.43 1.75
N SER A 328 -8.41 -2.30 2.45
CA SER A 328 -8.77 -0.98 1.93
C SER A 328 -8.12 -0.66 0.59
N ALA A 329 -6.81 -0.89 0.46
CA ALA A 329 -6.11 -0.70 -0.81
C ALA A 329 -6.69 -1.62 -1.89
N CYS A 330 -6.95 -2.89 -1.57
CA CYS A 330 -7.57 -3.83 -2.51
C CYS A 330 -8.95 -3.36 -3.00
N LEU A 331 -9.77 -2.78 -2.13
CA LEU A 331 -11.09 -2.23 -2.48
C LEU A 331 -11.03 -0.95 -3.32
N SER A 332 -9.88 -0.28 -3.35
CA SER A 332 -9.66 0.83 -4.28
C SER A 332 -9.25 0.35 -5.67
N MET A 333 -8.79 -0.91 -5.79
CA MET A 333 -8.28 -1.49 -7.04
C MET A 333 -9.28 -2.44 -7.71
N TRP A 334 -10.04 -3.22 -6.93
CA TRP A 334 -10.92 -4.25 -7.45
C TRP A 334 -12.32 -4.22 -6.83
N THR A 335 -13.28 -4.77 -7.57
CA THR A 335 -14.68 -4.85 -7.12
C THR A 335 -14.90 -6.08 -6.25
N VAL A 336 -15.63 -5.93 -5.14
CA VAL A 336 -16.02 -7.06 -4.28
C VAL A 336 -16.90 -8.05 -5.04
N LYS A 337 -16.54 -9.34 -4.99
CA LYS A 337 -17.33 -10.41 -5.60
C LYS A 337 -18.53 -10.76 -4.73
N THR A 338 -19.65 -11.05 -5.37
CA THR A 338 -20.84 -11.60 -4.72
C THR A 338 -20.87 -13.12 -4.92
N TYR A 339 -21.10 -13.86 -3.83
CA TYR A 339 -21.27 -15.32 -3.84
C TYR A 339 -22.50 -15.69 -3.00
N GLU A 340 -23.39 -16.52 -3.54
CA GLU A 340 -24.64 -16.93 -2.87
C GLU A 340 -25.47 -15.73 -2.32
N GLY A 341 -25.46 -14.61 -3.05
CA GLY A 341 -26.17 -13.38 -2.67
C GLY A 341 -25.48 -12.52 -1.60
N LYS A 342 -24.30 -12.92 -1.11
CA LYS A 342 -23.50 -12.16 -0.13
C LYS A 342 -22.24 -11.58 -0.77
N GLN A 343 -21.87 -10.37 -0.37
CA GLN A 343 -20.58 -9.79 -0.73
C GLN A 343 -19.46 -10.51 0.05
N LEU A 344 -18.40 -10.89 -0.65
CA LEU A 344 -17.22 -11.52 -0.05
C LEU A 344 -16.32 -10.47 0.61
N LEU A 345 -16.83 -9.80 1.64
CA LEU A 345 -16.11 -8.78 2.40
C LEU A 345 -16.38 -9.01 3.89
N PHE A 346 -15.38 -9.53 4.60
CA PHE A 346 -15.46 -9.92 6.00
C PHE A 346 -14.21 -9.45 6.78
N SER A 347 -14.25 -9.53 8.10
CA SER A 347 -13.11 -9.16 8.95
C SER A 347 -11.88 -10.00 8.61
N GLY A 348 -10.82 -9.36 8.13
CA GLY A 348 -9.60 -10.02 7.69
C GLY A 348 -9.74 -10.87 6.42
N PHE A 349 -10.81 -10.73 5.64
CA PHE A 349 -11.06 -11.50 4.43
C PHE A 349 -11.73 -10.65 3.34
N VAL A 350 -11.24 -10.73 2.11
CA VAL A 350 -11.91 -10.13 0.96
C VAL A 350 -11.77 -11.01 -0.28
N GLY A 351 -12.89 -11.21 -1.00
CA GLY A 351 -12.96 -11.83 -2.31
C GLY A 351 -13.34 -10.79 -3.36
N LEU A 352 -12.50 -10.65 -4.38
CA LEU A 352 -12.55 -9.57 -5.36
C LEU A 352 -12.66 -10.17 -6.77
N SER A 353 -13.53 -9.61 -7.59
CA SER A 353 -13.64 -9.97 -9.00
C SER A 353 -12.50 -9.28 -9.76
N PHE A 354 -11.65 -10.08 -10.39
CA PHE A 354 -10.65 -9.57 -11.33
C PHE A 354 -11.26 -9.45 -12.73
N ASP A 355 -11.86 -10.53 -13.20
CA ASP A 355 -12.68 -10.56 -14.40
C ASP A 355 -13.89 -11.49 -14.18
N LYS A 356 -14.49 -12.00 -15.26
CA LYS A 356 -15.65 -12.92 -15.19
C LYS A 356 -15.27 -14.30 -14.64
N ALA A 357 -14.05 -14.77 -14.90
CA ALA A 357 -13.58 -16.11 -14.59
C ALA A 357 -12.63 -16.16 -13.38
N HIS A 358 -11.93 -15.05 -13.09
CA HIS A 358 -10.89 -14.96 -12.07
C HIS A 358 -11.36 -14.19 -10.83
N THR A 359 -11.07 -14.76 -9.66
CA THR A 359 -11.31 -14.15 -8.34
C THR A 359 -10.03 -14.08 -7.55
N ILE A 360 -9.75 -12.92 -6.97
CA ILE A 360 -8.64 -12.70 -6.03
C ILE A 360 -9.21 -12.85 -4.62
N VAL A 361 -8.56 -13.63 -3.77
CA VAL A 361 -8.91 -13.73 -2.35
C VAL A 361 -7.70 -13.33 -1.53
N VAL A 362 -7.92 -12.40 -0.60
CA VAL A 362 -6.95 -12.05 0.44
C VAL A 362 -7.56 -12.41 1.78
N CYS A 363 -6.90 -13.27 2.55
CA CYS A 363 -7.34 -13.61 3.91
C CYS A 363 -6.18 -13.60 4.90
N VAL A 364 -6.47 -13.25 6.15
CA VAL A 364 -5.49 -13.15 7.23
C VAL A 364 -5.67 -14.28 8.22
N GLU A 365 -4.60 -15.04 8.44
CA GLU A 365 -4.56 -16.21 9.31
C GLU A 365 -3.31 -16.19 10.17
N GLY A 366 -3.47 -15.89 11.48
CA GLY A 366 -2.35 -15.82 12.41
C GLY A 366 -1.32 -14.76 12.01
N ASN A 367 -0.11 -15.19 11.68
CA ASN A 367 0.98 -14.33 11.18
C ASN A 367 1.10 -14.31 9.64
N LYS A 368 0.11 -14.85 8.92
CA LYS A 368 0.13 -14.96 7.46
C LYS A 368 -0.98 -14.11 6.82
N ILE A 369 -0.65 -13.50 5.69
CA ILE A 369 -1.63 -12.99 4.73
C ILE A 369 -1.59 -13.92 3.53
N LEU A 370 -2.68 -14.65 3.32
CA LEU A 370 -2.81 -15.59 2.22
C LEU A 370 -3.44 -14.90 1.02
N LEU A 371 -2.84 -15.15 -0.14
CA LEU A 371 -3.35 -14.75 -1.44
C LEU A 371 -3.80 -16.01 -2.19
N TYR A 372 -5.00 -15.98 -2.74
CA TYR A 372 -5.49 -16.96 -3.69
C TYR A 372 -5.88 -16.27 -4.99
N ILE A 373 -5.57 -16.92 -6.10
CA ILE A 373 -6.15 -16.61 -7.41
C ILE A 373 -6.95 -17.84 -7.81
N VAL A 374 -8.25 -17.65 -7.99
CA VAL A 374 -9.22 -18.71 -8.27
C VAL A 374 -9.79 -18.52 -9.66
N HIS A 375 -9.69 -19.54 -10.50
CA HIS A 375 -10.40 -19.60 -11.77
C HIS A 375 -11.70 -20.40 -11.61
N GLU A 376 -12.76 -20.03 -12.33
CA GLU A 376 -14.08 -20.68 -12.27
C GLU A 376 -14.02 -22.20 -12.51
N THR A 377 -13.15 -22.62 -13.43
CA THR A 377 -13.03 -24.01 -13.90
C THR A 377 -11.72 -24.73 -13.55
N SER A 378 -10.54 -24.12 -13.76
CA SER A 378 -9.24 -24.78 -13.57
C SER A 378 -8.11 -23.77 -13.35
N ASN A 379 -7.19 -24.06 -12.44
CA ASN A 379 -6.01 -23.24 -12.19
C ASN A 379 -5.02 -23.20 -13.35
N GLY A 380 -5.07 -24.18 -14.27
CA GLY A 380 -4.25 -24.19 -15.49
C GLY A 380 -4.59 -23.07 -16.47
N LEU A 381 -5.72 -22.39 -16.27
CA LEU A 381 -6.14 -21.23 -17.06
C LEU A 381 -5.70 -19.89 -16.44
N ILE A 382 -5.06 -19.93 -15.26
CA ILE A 382 -4.50 -18.74 -14.64
C ILE A 382 -3.20 -18.39 -15.37
N VAL A 383 -3.20 -17.23 -16.04
CA VAL A 383 -2.04 -16.76 -16.81
C VAL A 383 -0.97 -16.22 -15.84
N PRO A 384 0.33 -16.54 -16.04
CA PRO A 384 1.41 -16.06 -15.16
C PRO A 384 1.48 -14.55 -15.01
N ASP A 385 1.13 -13.78 -16.05
CA ASP A 385 1.12 -12.31 -15.98
C ASP A 385 0.08 -11.77 -14.99
N ILE A 386 -1.11 -12.41 -14.92
CA ILE A 386 -2.15 -12.06 -13.95
C ILE A 386 -1.64 -12.34 -12.54
N ALA A 387 -1.08 -13.54 -12.32
CA ALA A 387 -0.57 -13.94 -11.02
C ALA A 387 0.61 -13.07 -10.54
N THR A 388 1.56 -12.79 -11.44
CA THR A 388 2.71 -11.94 -11.15
C THR A 388 2.29 -10.49 -10.90
N GLY A 389 1.42 -9.92 -11.75
CA GLY A 389 0.93 -8.55 -11.59
C GLY A 389 0.19 -8.34 -10.27
N ILE A 390 -0.66 -9.30 -9.86
CA ILE A 390 -1.35 -9.27 -8.56
C ILE A 390 -0.37 -9.44 -7.40
N LYS A 391 0.59 -10.38 -7.50
CA LYS A 391 1.65 -10.57 -6.50
C LYS A 391 2.42 -9.27 -6.27
N GLU A 392 2.93 -8.66 -7.33
CA GLU A 392 3.72 -7.43 -7.27
C GLU A 392 2.91 -6.27 -6.69
N CYS A 393 1.66 -6.10 -7.16
CA CYS A 393 0.76 -5.07 -6.66
C CYS A 393 0.54 -5.19 -5.14
N LEU A 394 0.23 -6.40 -4.66
CA LEU A 394 0.02 -6.65 -3.23
C LEU A 394 1.32 -6.58 -2.44
N PHE A 395 2.44 -7.06 -2.98
CA PHE A 395 3.75 -6.97 -2.36
C PHE A 395 4.16 -5.52 -2.15
N THR A 396 4.11 -4.68 -3.18
CA THR A 396 4.44 -3.25 -3.09
C THR A 396 3.49 -2.52 -2.16
N THR A 397 2.19 -2.84 -2.20
CA THR A 397 1.21 -2.27 -1.27
C THR A 397 1.56 -2.64 0.18
N LEU A 398 1.85 -3.91 0.44
CA LEU A 398 2.21 -4.43 1.76
C LEU A 398 3.53 -3.87 2.25
N GLU A 399 4.52 -3.74 1.37
CA GLU A 399 5.82 -3.13 1.64
C GLU A 399 5.66 -1.67 2.09
N ARG A 400 4.86 -0.87 1.37
CA ARG A 400 4.58 0.53 1.71
C ARG A 400 3.82 0.68 3.02
N ILE A 401 2.78 -0.14 3.20
CA ILE A 401 2.06 -0.16 4.48
C ILE A 401 3.02 -0.56 5.60
N SER A 402 3.93 -1.49 5.32
CA SER A 402 4.96 -1.93 6.26
C SER A 402 6.00 -0.85 6.53
N GLU A 403 6.37 -0.01 5.55
CA GLU A 403 7.32 1.11 5.73
C GLU A 403 6.85 2.11 6.78
N PHE A 404 5.55 2.38 6.84
CA PHE A 404 4.96 3.16 7.93
C PHE A 404 5.35 2.59 9.31
N TYR A 405 5.46 1.27 9.41
CA TYR A 405 5.93 0.56 10.60
C TYR A 405 7.45 0.33 10.63
N LYS A 406 8.19 0.35 9.50
CA LYS A 406 9.65 0.06 9.45
C LYS A 406 10.50 1.11 10.17
N SER A 407 9.99 2.32 10.42
CA SER A 407 10.69 3.29 11.29
C SER A 407 11.03 2.69 12.67
N THR A 408 10.31 1.65 13.10
CA THR A 408 10.46 1.00 14.40
C THR A 408 11.67 0.05 14.55
N VAL A 409 12.43 -0.33 13.51
CA VAL A 409 13.54 -1.30 13.66
C VAL A 409 14.84 -0.79 13.05
N HIS A 410 15.70 -0.19 13.88
CA HIS A 410 17.11 -0.03 13.53
C HIS A 410 17.84 -1.35 13.79
N VAL A 411 18.06 -2.14 12.74
CA VAL A 411 19.25 -2.98 12.66
C VAL A 411 20.27 -2.21 11.84
N SER A 412 21.36 -1.83 12.49
CA SER A 412 22.56 -1.21 11.95
C SER A 412 23.34 -2.16 11.04
N SER A 413 22.70 -2.61 9.95
CA SER A 413 23.36 -3.29 8.84
C SER A 413 22.62 -2.95 7.55
N SER A 414 23.39 -2.50 6.57
CA SER A 414 23.05 -2.03 5.23
C SER A 414 22.39 -3.07 4.30
N SER A 415 21.29 -3.67 4.74
CA SER A 415 20.33 -4.42 3.92
C SER A 415 19.00 -4.50 4.67
N GLN A 416 18.08 -3.56 4.42
CA GLN A 416 16.76 -3.53 5.05
C GLN A 416 15.94 -4.77 4.64
N LYS A 417 15.98 -5.84 5.45
CA LYS A 417 15.13 -7.02 5.21
C LYS A 417 13.68 -6.67 5.57
N LEU A 418 12.75 -6.97 4.65
CA LEU A 418 11.31 -6.83 4.85
C LEU A 418 10.82 -7.53 6.14
N PRO A 419 9.73 -7.05 6.76
CA PRO A 419 9.16 -7.68 7.96
C PRO A 419 8.45 -9.01 7.67
N PHE A 420 8.31 -9.36 6.39
CA PHE A 420 7.74 -10.60 5.90
C PHE A 420 8.62 -11.23 4.82
N HIS A 421 8.45 -12.53 4.62
CA HIS A 421 8.96 -13.28 3.47
C HIS A 421 7.80 -13.95 2.73
N ILE A 422 8.06 -14.45 1.52
CA ILE A 422 7.05 -15.11 0.70
C ILE A 422 7.19 -16.63 0.87
N GLU A 423 6.05 -17.31 0.99
CA GLU A 423 5.96 -18.76 0.87
C GLU A 423 4.95 -19.15 -0.20
N TYR A 424 5.24 -20.19 -0.98
CA TYR A 424 4.39 -20.70 -2.05
C TYR A 424 3.63 -21.94 -1.64
N ALA A 425 2.37 -22.05 -2.04
CA ALA A 425 1.58 -23.24 -1.73
C ALA A 425 2.06 -24.47 -2.53
N CYS A 426 1.99 -25.62 -1.87
CA CYS A 426 2.09 -26.97 -2.41
C CYS A 426 0.80 -27.32 -3.18
N SER A 427 0.61 -28.57 -3.61
CA SER A 427 -0.67 -29.05 -4.17
C SER A 427 -1.81 -29.08 -3.16
N MET A 428 -1.52 -28.93 -1.87
CA MET A 428 -2.52 -28.70 -0.84
C MET A 428 -2.30 -27.26 -0.39
N LEU A 429 -3.32 -26.42 -0.51
CA LEU A 429 -3.23 -24.97 -0.31
C LEU A 429 -2.81 -24.58 1.12
N GLU A 430 -2.78 -25.53 2.07
CA GLU A 430 -2.38 -25.33 3.46
C GLU A 430 -0.89 -25.65 3.75
N CYS A 431 -0.14 -26.10 2.74
CA CYS A 431 1.28 -26.42 2.90
C CYS A 431 2.12 -25.49 2.06
N TYR A 432 3.12 -24.87 2.68
CA TYR A 432 3.89 -23.80 2.08
C TYR A 432 5.39 -24.12 2.08
N ILE A 433 6.08 -23.62 1.07
CA ILE A 433 7.55 -23.65 0.94
C ILE A 433 8.08 -22.21 0.84
N ASN A 434 9.17 -21.93 1.54
CA ASN A 434 9.84 -20.63 1.45
C ASN A 434 10.37 -20.35 0.02
N GLU A 435 10.29 -19.10 -0.44
CA GLU A 435 10.77 -18.66 -1.76
C GLU A 435 12.22 -19.06 -2.05
N GLU A 436 13.14 -18.88 -1.10
CA GLU A 436 14.55 -19.26 -1.28
C GLU A 436 14.67 -20.77 -1.56
N ALA A 437 13.96 -21.60 -0.78
CA ALA A 437 13.96 -23.04 -0.97
C ALA A 437 13.28 -23.47 -2.28
N ALA A 438 12.23 -22.78 -2.70
CA ALA A 438 11.49 -23.05 -3.93
C ALA A 438 12.37 -22.88 -5.17
N PHE A 439 13.21 -21.84 -5.23
CA PHE A 439 14.00 -21.57 -6.44
C PHE A 439 15.43 -22.13 -6.41
N THR A 440 15.85 -22.76 -5.31
CA THR A 440 17.21 -23.33 -5.21
C THR A 440 17.33 -24.68 -5.93
N THR A 441 16.38 -25.60 -5.76
CA THR A 441 16.45 -26.99 -6.29
C THR A 441 15.47 -27.21 -7.42
N ASP A 442 15.89 -27.87 -8.52
CA ASP A 442 15.01 -28.10 -9.69
C ASP A 442 13.76 -28.93 -9.34
N GLU A 443 13.90 -29.80 -8.34
CA GLU A 443 12.82 -30.56 -7.73
C GLU A 443 12.81 -30.37 -6.21
N TRP A 444 11.62 -30.20 -5.64
CA TRP A 444 11.39 -30.18 -4.20
C TRP A 444 10.42 -31.28 -3.80
N ILE A 445 10.73 -31.99 -2.71
CA ILE A 445 9.85 -33.01 -2.15
C ILE A 445 9.16 -32.43 -0.93
N CYS A 446 7.83 -32.37 -0.96
CA CYS A 446 7.06 -31.90 0.18
C CYS A 446 7.20 -32.86 1.36
N ASP A 447 7.73 -32.40 2.50
CA ASP A 447 7.90 -33.24 3.68
C ASP A 447 6.58 -33.79 4.24
N LYS A 448 5.50 -33.01 4.11
CA LYS A 448 4.17 -33.37 4.62
C LYS A 448 3.44 -34.35 3.69
N HIS A 449 3.51 -34.12 2.38
CA HIS A 449 2.68 -34.85 1.40
C HIS A 449 3.46 -35.85 0.55
N LYS A 450 4.79 -35.82 0.62
CA LYS A 450 5.71 -36.65 -0.18
C LYS A 450 5.51 -36.54 -1.69
N ILE A 451 5.00 -35.39 -2.15
CA ILE A 451 4.82 -35.05 -3.57
C ILE A 451 6.07 -34.31 -4.06
N VAL A 452 6.54 -34.66 -5.26
CA VAL A 452 7.62 -33.95 -5.96
C VAL A 452 7.04 -32.80 -6.76
N HIS A 453 7.63 -31.61 -6.61
CA HIS A 453 7.27 -30.40 -7.33
C HIS A 453 8.48 -29.89 -8.12
N THR A 454 8.25 -29.48 -9.37
CA THR A 454 9.27 -28.79 -10.19
C THR A 454 9.15 -27.28 -10.02
N LYS A 455 10.26 -26.55 -10.28
CA LYS A 455 10.30 -25.08 -10.25
C LYS A 455 9.19 -24.41 -11.09
N ASP A 456 8.82 -25.03 -12.20
CA ASP A 456 7.76 -24.54 -13.10
C ASP A 456 6.43 -24.28 -12.41
N LYS A 457 6.13 -25.01 -11.34
CA LYS A 457 4.91 -24.80 -10.55
C LYS A 457 4.85 -23.40 -9.94
N TRP A 458 5.99 -22.84 -9.53
CA TRP A 458 6.05 -21.54 -8.87
C TRP A 458 6.40 -20.40 -9.83
N ASN A 459 6.92 -20.72 -11.01
CA ASN A 459 7.13 -19.76 -12.11
C ASN A 459 5.82 -19.08 -12.56
N ILE A 460 4.65 -19.59 -12.20
CA ILE A 460 3.39 -18.85 -12.42
C ILE A 460 3.34 -17.52 -11.67
N TRP A 461 4.03 -17.42 -10.53
CA TRP A 461 4.06 -16.24 -9.67
C TRP A 461 5.23 -15.29 -9.93
N ASN A 462 6.21 -15.75 -10.72
CA ASN A 462 7.44 -15.04 -10.99
C ASN A 462 7.66 -15.04 -12.50
N GLN A 463 7.71 -13.86 -13.10
CA GLN A 463 8.14 -13.77 -14.49
C GLN A 463 9.58 -14.26 -14.62
N ASP A 464 9.83 -15.01 -15.70
CA ASP A 464 11.12 -15.57 -16.05
C ASP A 464 12.08 -14.42 -16.42
N GLN A 465 12.59 -13.71 -15.43
CA GLN A 465 13.65 -12.70 -15.60
C GLN A 465 14.97 -13.34 -16.08
N THR A 466 15.03 -14.68 -16.12
CA THR A 466 16.24 -15.45 -16.42
C THR A 466 16.43 -15.83 -17.88
N LYS A 467 15.50 -15.50 -18.79
CA LYS A 467 15.69 -15.75 -20.22
C LYS A 467 15.99 -14.49 -21.00
N GLU A 468 17.20 -13.95 -20.85
CA GLU A 468 17.78 -13.06 -21.86
C GLU A 468 19.28 -12.82 -21.63
N GLU A 469 20.05 -13.90 -21.45
CA GLU A 469 21.51 -13.76 -21.53
C GLU A 469 21.92 -13.39 -22.97
N CYS A 470 22.89 -12.50 -23.08
CA CYS A 470 23.58 -12.26 -24.34
C CYS A 470 24.11 -13.60 -24.89
N GLU A 471 24.25 -13.73 -26.22
CA GLU A 471 24.90 -14.93 -26.78
C GLU A 471 26.26 -15.14 -26.10
N ILE A 472 26.67 -16.40 -25.93
CA ILE A 472 27.88 -16.84 -25.19
C ILE A 472 29.17 -16.10 -25.66
N ASN A 473 29.15 -15.47 -26.84
CA ASN A 473 30.26 -14.69 -27.41
C ASN A 473 29.93 -13.20 -27.66
N CYS A 474 28.97 -12.61 -26.96
CA CYS A 474 28.64 -11.19 -27.13
C CYS A 474 29.82 -10.30 -26.74
N GLN A 475 30.18 -9.35 -27.61
CA GLN A 475 31.28 -8.40 -27.37
C GLN A 475 30.82 -7.05 -26.77
N GLY A 476 29.60 -6.98 -26.25
CA GLY A 476 29.02 -5.73 -25.76
C GLY A 476 28.30 -4.93 -26.85
N LEU A 477 27.99 -3.66 -26.54
CA LEU A 477 27.37 -2.74 -27.48
C LEU A 477 28.38 -2.39 -28.59
N GLN A 478 27.96 -2.39 -29.86
CA GLN A 478 28.83 -2.01 -30.98
C GLN A 478 29.31 -0.55 -30.85
N GLU A 479 30.50 -0.25 -31.38
CA GLU A 479 31.17 1.06 -31.24
C GLU A 479 30.29 2.23 -31.74
N ASP A 480 29.56 2.02 -32.84
CA ASP A 480 28.60 3.00 -33.37
C ASP A 480 27.45 3.29 -32.41
N ALA A 481 27.00 2.29 -31.64
CA ALA A 481 25.93 2.45 -30.66
C ALA A 481 26.44 3.10 -29.36
N LEU A 482 27.70 2.87 -28.99
CA LEU A 482 28.33 3.52 -27.82
C LEU A 482 28.43 5.03 -27.99
N ASN A 483 28.57 5.51 -29.22
CA ASN A 483 28.66 6.94 -29.53
C ASN A 483 27.31 7.66 -29.59
N GLN A 484 26.19 6.94 -29.47
CA GLN A 484 24.85 7.53 -29.50
C GLN A 484 24.46 8.12 -28.13
N ILE A 485 23.65 9.18 -28.19
CA ILE A 485 22.94 9.72 -27.02
C ILE A 485 21.74 8.80 -26.76
N PRO A 486 21.59 8.25 -25.55
CA PRO A 486 20.48 7.35 -25.24
C PRO A 486 19.14 8.09 -25.24
N SER A 487 18.15 7.50 -25.91
CA SER A 487 16.77 7.99 -25.90
C SER A 487 16.08 7.79 -24.54
N ASP A 488 14.91 8.39 -24.34
CA ASP A 488 14.14 8.24 -23.10
C ASP A 488 13.76 6.78 -22.82
N ILE A 489 13.33 6.05 -23.86
CA ILE A 489 13.02 4.62 -23.78
C ILE A 489 14.28 3.83 -23.38
N GLU A 490 15.44 4.19 -23.93
CA GLU A 490 16.67 3.46 -23.66
C GLU A 490 17.20 3.68 -22.24
N LEU A 491 17.19 4.93 -21.75
CA LEU A 491 17.57 5.25 -20.38
C LEU A 491 16.65 4.57 -19.36
N GLN A 492 15.36 4.53 -19.67
CA GLN A 492 14.40 3.82 -18.86
C GLN A 492 14.68 2.31 -18.86
N ARG A 493 14.90 1.69 -20.04
CA ARG A 493 15.16 0.25 -20.13
C ARG A 493 16.39 -0.14 -19.34
N PHE A 494 17.39 0.74 -19.35
CA PHE A 494 18.57 0.58 -18.54
C PHE A 494 18.24 0.70 -17.03
N SER A 495 17.54 1.76 -16.61
CA SER A 495 17.24 2.01 -15.20
C SER A 495 16.35 0.96 -14.54
N SER A 496 15.38 0.41 -15.29
CA SER A 496 14.47 -0.64 -14.82
C SER A 496 15.18 -1.97 -14.52
N ARG A 497 16.29 -2.25 -15.21
CA ARG A 497 17.09 -3.48 -15.03
C ARG A 497 18.15 -3.36 -13.93
N CYS A 498 18.28 -2.18 -13.33
CA CYS A 498 19.29 -1.90 -12.34
C CYS A 498 18.66 -1.68 -10.96
N GLU A 499 19.34 -2.16 -9.93
CA GLU A 499 18.99 -1.84 -8.54
C GLU A 499 19.22 -0.35 -8.25
N GLU A 500 18.47 0.20 -7.28
CA GLU A 500 18.59 1.61 -6.88
C GLU A 500 20.02 1.98 -6.49
N MET A 501 20.68 1.12 -5.69
CA MET A 501 22.05 1.33 -5.24
C MET A 501 23.04 1.38 -6.40
N LEU A 502 22.87 0.50 -7.40
CA LEU A 502 23.70 0.50 -8.60
C LEU A 502 23.52 1.80 -9.39
N ILE A 503 22.27 2.26 -9.58
CA ILE A 503 22.03 3.53 -10.29
C ILE A 503 22.56 4.73 -9.51
N ARG A 504 22.48 4.72 -8.19
CA ARG A 504 23.07 5.77 -7.34
C ARG A 504 24.57 5.87 -7.55
N GLU A 505 25.28 4.75 -7.44
CA GLU A 505 26.73 4.71 -7.63
C GLU A 505 27.12 5.10 -9.06
N LEU A 506 26.41 4.55 -10.05
CA LEU A 506 26.60 4.91 -11.45
C LEU A 506 26.41 6.41 -11.68
N ALA A 507 25.35 7.02 -11.15
CA ALA A 507 25.09 8.43 -11.28
C ALA A 507 26.22 9.29 -10.70
N ILE A 508 26.80 8.87 -9.58
CA ILE A 508 27.96 9.51 -8.97
C ILE A 508 29.18 9.42 -9.88
N HIS A 509 29.47 8.25 -10.45
CA HIS A 509 30.53 8.07 -11.46
C HIS A 509 30.29 8.91 -12.73
N LEU A 510 29.03 9.13 -13.08
CA LEU A 510 28.60 9.97 -14.19
C LEU A 510 28.61 11.48 -13.88
N GLY A 511 28.97 11.87 -12.65
CA GLY A 511 29.16 13.26 -12.23
C GLY A 511 27.95 13.92 -11.56
N ILE A 512 26.90 13.17 -11.24
CA ILE A 512 25.79 13.63 -10.39
C ILE A 512 26.27 13.62 -8.94
N THR A 513 26.08 14.73 -8.24
CA THR A 513 26.50 14.84 -6.84
C THR A 513 25.57 14.03 -5.92
N LEU A 514 26.09 13.61 -4.77
CA LEU A 514 25.26 12.95 -3.76
C LEU A 514 24.08 13.84 -3.31
N HIS A 515 24.28 15.16 -3.24
CA HIS A 515 23.22 16.10 -2.90
C HIS A 515 22.10 16.14 -3.96
N GLU A 516 22.46 16.12 -5.25
CA GLU A 516 21.47 16.03 -6.33
C GLU A 516 20.68 14.72 -6.26
N TRP A 517 21.35 13.59 -5.96
CA TRP A 517 20.67 12.30 -5.74
C TRP A 517 19.64 12.36 -4.61
N GLU A 518 20.03 12.85 -3.42
CA GLU A 518 19.12 12.95 -2.28
C GLU A 518 17.93 13.88 -2.58
N LYS A 519 18.16 14.95 -3.35
CA LYS A 519 17.08 15.82 -3.84
C LYS A 519 16.12 15.09 -4.78
N PHE A 520 16.62 14.32 -5.75
CA PHE A 520 15.73 13.49 -6.59
C PHE A 520 14.95 12.48 -5.75
N ARG A 521 15.58 11.90 -4.72
CA ARG A 521 14.94 10.96 -3.82
C ARG A 521 13.83 11.61 -2.97
N SER A 522 13.98 12.88 -2.59
CA SER A 522 12.92 13.63 -1.90
C SER A 522 11.79 14.08 -2.83
N ASP A 523 12.14 14.44 -4.07
CA ASP A 523 11.19 15.04 -5.03
C ASP A 523 10.26 14.00 -5.68
N TYR A 524 10.65 12.72 -5.71
CA TYR A 524 9.88 11.64 -6.35
C TYR A 524 9.58 10.48 -5.39
N GLU A 525 8.30 10.10 -5.30
CA GLU A 525 7.83 9.03 -4.41
C GLU A 525 8.28 7.62 -4.85
N PHE A 526 8.48 7.39 -6.16
CA PHE A 526 8.78 6.06 -6.71
C PHE A 526 10.24 5.91 -7.15
N VAL A 527 10.88 4.83 -6.70
CA VAL A 527 12.30 4.50 -6.97
C VAL A 527 12.60 4.42 -8.46
N ASP A 528 11.76 3.78 -9.26
CA ASP A 528 12.00 3.65 -10.70
C ASP A 528 12.02 5.01 -11.41
N ILE A 529 11.23 5.98 -10.92
CA ILE A 529 11.24 7.35 -11.41
C ILE A 529 12.55 8.03 -11.02
N VAL A 530 12.99 7.90 -9.76
CA VAL A 530 14.28 8.46 -9.31
C VAL A 530 15.42 7.94 -10.18
N LYS A 531 15.51 6.62 -10.37
CA LYS A 531 16.54 5.99 -11.21
C LYS A 531 16.55 6.56 -12.62
N TYR A 532 15.37 6.66 -13.24
CA TYR A 532 15.22 7.20 -14.58
C TYR A 532 15.57 8.70 -14.66
N ARG A 533 15.03 9.51 -13.75
CA ARG A 533 15.18 10.98 -13.73
C ARG A 533 16.61 11.41 -13.58
N VAL A 534 17.35 10.74 -12.69
CA VAL A 534 18.77 11.01 -12.49
C VAL A 534 19.56 10.81 -13.79
N LEU A 535 19.26 9.74 -14.54
CA LEU A 535 19.93 9.48 -15.82
C LEU A 535 19.50 10.47 -16.91
N VAL A 536 18.23 10.88 -16.96
CA VAL A 536 17.76 11.92 -17.88
C VAL A 536 18.44 13.25 -17.61
N THR A 537 18.48 13.67 -16.34
CA THR A 537 19.16 14.92 -15.95
C THR A 537 20.65 14.86 -16.24
N TRP A 538 21.30 13.72 -15.98
CA TRP A 538 22.69 13.51 -16.39
C TRP A 538 22.87 13.69 -17.90
N ARG A 539 22.06 13.02 -18.71
CA ARG A 539 22.12 13.10 -20.18
C ARG A 539 21.95 14.54 -20.65
N GLU A 540 20.98 15.28 -20.11
CA GLU A 540 20.69 16.66 -20.48
C GLU A 540 21.81 17.63 -20.04
N LYS A 541 22.34 17.46 -18.82
CA LYS A 541 23.37 18.32 -18.25
C LYS A 541 24.73 18.14 -18.93
N TYR A 542 25.05 16.92 -19.36
CA TYR A 542 26.39 16.57 -19.85
C TYR A 542 26.43 16.07 -21.30
N SER A 543 25.29 16.09 -22.02
CA SER A 543 25.17 15.45 -23.35
C SER A 543 25.66 14.00 -23.36
N GLY A 544 25.30 13.28 -22.30
CA GLY A 544 25.81 11.94 -21.99
C GLY A 544 25.53 10.92 -23.09
N ARG A 545 26.50 10.05 -23.36
CA ARG A 545 26.45 8.98 -24.37
C ARG A 545 26.53 7.60 -23.72
N PHE A 546 26.15 6.56 -24.46
CA PHE A 546 26.31 5.18 -24.00
C PHE A 546 27.75 4.83 -23.60
N SER A 547 28.76 5.41 -24.24
CA SER A 547 30.17 5.26 -23.89
C SER A 547 30.50 5.74 -22.47
N ASN A 548 29.80 6.77 -21.98
CA ASN A 548 29.96 7.24 -20.61
C ASN A 548 29.38 6.23 -19.61
N ILE A 549 28.20 5.67 -19.90
CA ILE A 549 27.59 4.63 -19.05
C ILE A 549 28.45 3.37 -19.06
N ALA A 550 28.92 2.94 -20.22
CA ALA A 550 29.79 1.77 -20.36
C ALA A 550 31.09 1.94 -19.56
N LYS A 551 31.72 3.11 -19.65
CA LYS A 551 32.92 3.43 -18.87
C LYS A 551 32.64 3.44 -17.37
N ALA A 552 31.55 4.07 -16.94
CA ALA A 552 31.20 4.11 -15.52
C ALA A 552 30.90 2.71 -14.95
N LEU A 553 30.24 1.83 -15.72
CA LEU A 553 30.06 0.42 -15.34
C LEU A 553 31.40 -0.32 -15.23
N GLN A 554 32.32 -0.10 -16.18
CA GLN A 554 33.66 -0.70 -16.12
C GLN A 554 34.48 -0.19 -14.93
N ASP A 555 34.39 1.10 -14.62
CA ASP A 555 35.05 1.71 -13.45
C ASP A 555 34.49 1.15 -12.12
N MET A 556 33.29 0.56 -12.14
CA MET A 556 32.64 -0.13 -11.02
C MET A 556 32.85 -1.66 -11.03
N ASP A 557 33.71 -2.19 -11.92
CA ASP A 557 33.92 -3.63 -12.15
C ASP A 557 32.62 -4.40 -12.55
N LEU A 558 31.67 -3.72 -13.20
CA LEU A 558 30.41 -4.28 -13.66
C LEU A 558 30.41 -4.59 -15.16
N THR A 559 29.59 -5.59 -15.55
CA THR A 559 29.42 -5.97 -16.95
C THR A 559 28.64 -4.93 -17.76
N THR A 560 29.09 -4.66 -18.99
CA THR A 560 28.40 -3.76 -19.93
C THR A 560 27.27 -4.44 -20.69
N HIS A 561 27.03 -5.75 -20.47
CA HIS A 561 25.99 -6.50 -21.19
C HIS A 561 24.57 -6.00 -20.95
N THR A 562 24.31 -5.34 -19.81
CA THR A 562 23.03 -4.67 -19.56
C THR A 562 22.71 -3.63 -20.65
N LEU A 563 23.73 -3.01 -21.25
CA LEU A 563 23.53 -2.05 -22.36
C LEU A 563 23.12 -2.75 -23.66
N CYS A 564 23.58 -3.97 -23.92
CA CYS A 564 23.19 -4.74 -25.11
C CYS A 564 21.70 -4.99 -25.18
N GLN A 565 21.09 -5.23 -24.01
CA GLN A 565 19.67 -5.53 -23.88
C GLN A 565 18.79 -4.28 -24.05
N VAL A 566 19.31 -3.09 -23.75
CA VAL A 566 18.59 -1.82 -23.91
C VAL A 566 18.18 -1.58 -25.37
N LYS A 567 19.04 -1.94 -26.33
CA LYS A 567 18.83 -1.78 -27.77
C LYS A 567 18.03 -2.92 -28.42
N ARG A 568 17.85 -4.05 -27.74
CA ARG A 568 17.09 -5.17 -28.29
C ARG A 568 15.59 -4.90 -28.11
N ILE A 569 14.85 -4.93 -29.22
CA ILE A 569 13.39 -5.03 -29.17
C ILE A 569 13.08 -6.48 -28.86
N ARG A 570 12.41 -6.73 -27.74
CA ARG A 570 12.03 -8.10 -27.35
C ARG A 570 11.00 -8.63 -28.34
N GLN A 571 11.25 -9.82 -28.89
CA GLN A 571 10.27 -10.54 -29.69
C GLN A 571 9.51 -11.48 -28.77
N GLY A 572 8.30 -11.09 -28.36
CA GLY A 572 7.42 -11.95 -27.59
C GLY A 572 6.68 -12.92 -28.52
N HIS A 573 6.55 -14.18 -28.10
CA HIS A 573 5.59 -15.08 -28.73
C HIS A 573 4.17 -14.66 -28.33
N CYS A 574 3.48 -14.00 -29.26
CA CYS A 574 2.08 -13.63 -29.14
C CYS A 574 1.26 -14.44 -30.15
N VAL A 575 0.17 -15.07 -29.71
CA VAL A 575 -0.74 -15.88 -30.56
C VAL A 575 -2.03 -15.12 -30.88
N ILE A 576 -2.05 -13.79 -30.65
CA ILE A 576 -3.15 -12.94 -31.10
C ILE A 576 -3.23 -13.03 -32.63
N ASN A 577 -4.42 -13.32 -33.16
CA ASN A 577 -4.63 -13.41 -34.60
C ASN A 577 -4.23 -12.09 -35.28
N GLU A 578 -3.49 -12.16 -36.38
CA GLU A 578 -3.00 -11.00 -37.14
C GLU A 578 -4.14 -10.04 -37.52
N GLU A 579 -5.37 -10.54 -37.71
CA GLU A 579 -6.56 -9.72 -37.97
C GLU A 579 -6.88 -8.69 -36.88
N TYR A 580 -6.45 -8.91 -35.63
CA TYR A 580 -6.67 -7.98 -34.52
C TYR A 580 -5.51 -7.02 -34.29
N MET A 581 -4.32 -7.30 -34.85
CA MET A 581 -3.09 -6.59 -34.48
C MET A 581 -3.10 -5.11 -34.86
N ASP A 582 -3.78 -4.75 -35.95
CA ASP A 582 -3.84 -3.38 -36.44
C ASP A 582 -5.09 -2.61 -36.00
N LEU A 583 -5.94 -3.24 -35.16
CA LEU A 583 -7.13 -2.63 -34.57
C LEU A 583 -6.75 -1.74 -33.37
N ILE A 584 -7.60 -0.73 -33.13
CA ILE A 584 -7.52 0.13 -31.95
C ILE A 584 -8.15 -0.62 -30.77
N PRO A 585 -7.48 -0.69 -29.59
CA PRO A 585 -8.05 -1.35 -28.42
C PRO A 585 -9.26 -0.58 -27.89
N THR A 586 -10.34 -1.33 -27.59
CA THR A 586 -11.58 -0.76 -27.03
C THR A 586 -11.40 -0.35 -25.56
N ASP A 587 -12.31 0.49 -25.05
CA ASP A 587 -12.35 0.87 -23.62
C ASP A 587 -12.32 -0.35 -22.69
N GLU A 588 -13.08 -1.40 -23.03
CA GLU A 588 -13.18 -2.62 -22.22
C GLU A 588 -11.84 -3.39 -22.17
N ILE A 589 -11.05 -3.36 -23.25
CA ILE A 589 -9.72 -3.99 -23.29
C ILE A 589 -8.75 -3.20 -22.42
N LEU A 590 -8.71 -1.87 -22.58
CA LEU A 590 -7.78 -1.01 -21.83
C LEU A 590 -8.08 -1.04 -20.32
N ASP A 591 -9.36 -1.03 -19.95
CA ASP A 591 -9.77 -1.09 -18.54
C ASP A 591 -9.35 -2.40 -17.87
N LYS A 592 -9.61 -3.55 -18.50
CA LYS A 592 -9.16 -4.85 -17.98
C LYS A 592 -7.64 -4.93 -17.91
N LEU A 593 -6.94 -4.42 -18.93
CA LEU A 593 -5.50 -4.46 -18.98
C LEU A 593 -4.87 -3.63 -17.84
N ALA A 594 -5.43 -2.47 -17.51
CA ALA A 594 -4.96 -1.63 -16.41
C ALA A 594 -4.88 -2.36 -15.05
N HIS A 595 -5.73 -3.37 -14.83
CA HIS A 595 -5.74 -4.17 -13.61
C HIS A 595 -4.65 -5.25 -13.58
N VAL A 596 -4.06 -5.60 -14.73
CA VAL A 596 -3.03 -6.65 -14.86
C VAL A 596 -1.61 -6.07 -14.81
N ILE A 597 -1.44 -4.84 -15.32
CA ILE A 597 -0.10 -4.25 -15.53
C ILE A 597 0.64 -4.07 -14.19
N GLY A 598 -0.07 -3.80 -13.09
CA GLY A 598 0.52 -3.71 -11.75
C GLY A 598 1.30 -2.41 -11.55
N THR A 599 2.55 -2.50 -11.08
CA THR A 599 3.38 -1.35 -10.68
C THR A 599 4.12 -0.67 -11.84
N VAL A 600 4.11 -1.26 -13.03
CA VAL A 600 4.88 -0.79 -14.20
C VAL A 600 4.09 0.20 -15.07
N SER A 601 3.20 1.00 -14.47
CA SER A 601 2.38 2.01 -15.15
C SER A 601 3.24 3.06 -15.86
N PHE A 602 4.17 3.67 -15.12
CA PHE A 602 5.14 4.65 -15.62
C PHE A 602 5.91 4.11 -16.82
N GLN A 603 6.32 2.87 -16.67
CA GLN A 603 7.12 2.13 -17.60
C GLN A 603 6.38 1.85 -18.90
N LEU A 604 5.12 1.42 -18.79
CA LEU A 604 4.20 1.29 -19.91
C LEU A 604 4.05 2.61 -20.66
N GLY A 605 3.85 3.73 -19.96
CA GLY A 605 3.65 5.05 -20.59
C GLY A 605 4.83 5.45 -21.49
N ILE A 606 6.06 5.18 -21.05
CA ILE A 606 7.27 5.44 -21.84
C ILE A 606 7.33 4.53 -23.08
N GLU A 607 7.07 3.23 -22.94
CA GLU A 607 7.08 2.28 -24.06
C GLU A 607 5.95 2.53 -25.08
N LEU A 608 4.83 3.11 -24.62
CA LEU A 608 3.74 3.59 -25.48
C LEU A 608 4.05 4.93 -26.17
N GLY A 609 5.16 5.59 -25.81
CA GLY A 609 5.62 6.83 -26.43
C GLY A 609 4.97 8.11 -25.88
N LEU A 610 4.36 8.05 -24.69
CA LEU A 610 3.79 9.25 -24.07
C LEU A 610 4.88 10.22 -23.59
N PRO A 611 4.60 11.55 -23.55
CA PRO A 611 5.51 12.52 -22.97
C PRO A 611 5.63 12.27 -21.48
N ILE A 612 6.86 12.38 -20.97
CA ILE A 612 7.14 12.23 -19.54
C ILE A 612 6.29 13.19 -18.71
N THR A 613 6.12 14.44 -19.17
CA THR A 613 5.28 15.44 -18.47
C THR A 613 3.83 15.00 -18.34
N SER A 614 3.30 14.28 -19.32
CA SER A 614 1.95 13.71 -19.24
C SER A 614 1.88 12.58 -18.21
N ILE A 615 2.90 11.71 -18.20
CA ILE A 615 3.00 10.61 -17.23
C ILE A 615 3.12 11.16 -15.80
N ASP A 616 3.93 12.20 -15.57
CA ASP A 616 4.05 12.83 -14.24
C ASP A 616 2.73 13.42 -13.75
N ILE A 617 1.99 14.10 -14.64
CA ILE A 617 0.69 14.67 -14.31
C ILE A 617 -0.29 13.56 -13.94
N ILE A 618 -0.32 12.46 -14.69
CA ILE A 618 -1.15 11.29 -14.37
C ILE A 618 -0.79 10.74 -12.99
N GLN A 619 0.50 10.60 -12.68
CA GLN A 619 0.94 10.09 -11.39
C GLN A 619 0.59 11.02 -10.24
N TYR A 620 0.82 12.32 -10.41
CA TYR A 620 0.45 13.33 -9.44
C TYR A 620 -1.06 13.35 -9.16
N ASN A 621 -1.88 13.28 -10.21
CA ASN A 621 -3.35 13.32 -10.09
C ASN A 621 -3.93 12.07 -9.45
N ASN A 622 -3.36 10.90 -9.73
CA ASN A 622 -3.86 9.62 -9.22
C ASN A 622 -3.21 9.17 -7.91
N GLY A 623 -2.11 9.82 -7.51
CA GLY A 623 -1.41 9.53 -6.27
C GLY A 623 -1.01 8.06 -6.16
N ARG A 624 -1.52 7.37 -5.13
CA ARG A 624 -1.19 5.96 -4.84
C ARG A 624 -1.98 4.92 -5.65
N ASP A 625 -2.90 5.33 -6.50
CA ASP A 625 -3.74 4.39 -7.26
C ASP A 625 -3.05 3.96 -8.56
N LEU A 626 -2.36 2.82 -8.49
CA LEU A 626 -1.62 2.25 -9.61
C LEU A 626 -2.51 1.85 -10.79
N VAL A 627 -3.74 1.41 -10.51
CA VAL A 627 -4.69 1.00 -11.55
C VAL A 627 -5.20 2.24 -12.29
N ALA A 628 -5.54 3.31 -11.56
CA ALA A 628 -5.94 4.58 -12.17
C ALA A 628 -4.80 5.21 -12.97
N GLN A 629 -3.56 5.16 -12.46
CA GLN A 629 -2.39 5.58 -13.24
C GLN A 629 -2.26 4.78 -14.55
N CYS A 630 -2.33 3.44 -14.49
CA CYS A 630 -2.28 2.60 -15.68
C CYS A 630 -3.40 2.94 -16.67
N LYS A 631 -4.61 3.13 -16.15
CA LYS A 631 -5.79 3.46 -16.95
C LYS A 631 -5.59 4.79 -17.65
N ASP A 632 -5.28 5.86 -16.93
CA ASP A 632 -5.09 7.18 -17.53
C ASP A 632 -3.93 7.18 -18.56
N ILE A 633 -2.87 6.41 -18.32
CA ILE A 633 -1.79 6.19 -19.31
C ILE A 633 -2.33 5.53 -20.57
N LEU A 634 -3.05 4.42 -20.45
CA LEU A 634 -3.59 3.69 -21.59
C LEU A 634 -4.59 4.52 -22.40
N PHE A 635 -5.47 5.25 -21.72
CA PHE A 635 -6.45 6.12 -22.37
C PHE A 635 -5.78 7.33 -23.02
N GLN A 636 -4.83 8.00 -22.34
CA GLN A 636 -4.10 9.12 -22.92
C GLN A 636 -3.26 8.70 -24.13
N TRP A 637 -2.66 7.51 -24.11
CA TRP A 637 -1.96 6.96 -25.26
C TRP A 637 -2.89 6.72 -26.45
N ARG A 638 -4.10 6.19 -26.22
CA ARG A 638 -5.07 5.98 -27.30
C ARG A 638 -5.52 7.29 -27.95
N GLU A 639 -5.68 8.35 -27.17
CA GLU A 639 -6.10 9.65 -27.70
C GLU A 639 -4.93 10.47 -28.29
N ASP A 640 -3.68 9.97 -28.21
CA ASP A 640 -2.50 10.66 -28.72
C ASP A 640 -2.40 10.61 -30.24
N GLN A 641 -2.60 11.76 -30.89
CA GLN A 641 -2.57 11.88 -32.35
C GLN A 641 -1.17 11.66 -32.96
N ARG A 642 -0.11 11.57 -32.17
CA ARG A 642 1.27 11.35 -32.66
C ARG A 642 1.57 9.90 -32.99
N VAL A 643 0.82 8.96 -32.43
CA VAL A 643 1.05 7.52 -32.55
C VAL A 643 -0.23 6.86 -33.03
N ARG A 644 -0.14 5.79 -33.82
CA ARG A 644 -1.32 4.97 -34.14
C ARG A 644 -1.50 3.94 -33.02
N PRO A 645 -2.54 4.02 -32.17
CA PRO A 645 -2.65 3.19 -30.99
C PRO A 645 -3.23 1.83 -31.33
N THR A 646 -2.41 0.94 -31.91
CA THR A 646 -2.87 -0.40 -32.31
C THR A 646 -2.56 -1.45 -31.24
N ILE A 647 -3.29 -2.57 -31.28
CA ILE A 647 -3.00 -3.76 -30.45
C ILE A 647 -1.55 -4.20 -30.63
N ARG A 648 -0.97 -4.09 -31.84
CA ARG A 648 0.45 -4.39 -32.11
C ARG A 648 1.41 -3.55 -31.26
N VAL A 649 1.18 -2.24 -31.19
CA VAL A 649 2.00 -1.34 -30.37
C VAL A 649 1.85 -1.69 -28.89
N LEU A 650 0.62 -1.99 -28.45
CA LEU A 650 0.35 -2.39 -27.07
C LEU A 650 1.02 -3.72 -26.71
N VAL A 651 0.95 -4.74 -27.57
CA VAL A 651 1.65 -6.02 -27.41
C VAL A 651 3.15 -5.79 -27.27
N GLN A 652 3.74 -4.98 -28.15
CA GLN A 652 5.17 -4.70 -28.12
C GLN A 652 5.57 -3.97 -26.84
N ALA A 653 4.78 -2.98 -26.40
CA ALA A 653 5.00 -2.29 -25.15
C ALA A 653 4.93 -3.27 -23.96
N LEU A 654 3.89 -4.09 -23.88
CA LEU A 654 3.74 -5.12 -22.84
C LEU A 654 4.95 -6.05 -22.79
N VAL A 655 5.38 -6.58 -23.94
CA VAL A 655 6.56 -7.45 -24.03
C VAL A 655 7.83 -6.73 -23.54
N ASN A 656 8.01 -5.46 -23.89
CA ASN A 656 9.18 -4.67 -23.48
C ASN A 656 9.24 -4.40 -21.97
N ILE A 657 8.07 -4.35 -21.32
CA ILE A 657 7.95 -4.16 -19.86
C ILE A 657 7.81 -5.50 -19.12
N ASP A 658 8.21 -6.59 -19.77
CA ASP A 658 8.14 -7.96 -19.24
C ASP A 658 6.73 -8.46 -18.95
N ARG A 659 5.68 -7.79 -19.42
CA ARG A 659 4.30 -8.29 -19.35
C ARG A 659 4.01 -9.14 -20.58
N GLY A 660 3.73 -10.43 -20.38
CA GLY A 660 3.43 -11.34 -21.48
C GLY A 660 2.19 -10.91 -22.26
N ALA A 661 2.24 -11.06 -23.58
CA ALA A 661 1.13 -10.75 -24.46
C ALA A 661 -0.11 -11.66 -24.24
N LYS A 662 0.06 -12.75 -23.47
CA LYS A 662 -0.98 -13.72 -23.14
C LYS A 662 -2.11 -13.12 -22.31
N CYS A 663 -1.83 -12.17 -21.41
CA CYS A 663 -2.89 -11.49 -20.68
C CYS A 663 -3.83 -10.71 -21.61
N LEU A 664 -3.25 -10.00 -22.59
CA LEU A 664 -4.02 -9.28 -23.60
C LEU A 664 -4.79 -10.23 -24.52
N GLU A 665 -4.21 -11.39 -24.85
CA GLU A 665 -4.90 -12.44 -25.61
C GLU A 665 -6.17 -12.94 -24.90
N GLU A 666 -6.08 -13.26 -23.60
CA GLU A 666 -7.24 -13.69 -22.81
C GLU A 666 -8.28 -12.56 -22.63
N ILE A 667 -7.83 -11.31 -22.47
CA ILE A 667 -8.73 -10.14 -22.45
C ILE A 667 -9.49 -10.03 -23.77
N ILE A 668 -8.81 -10.14 -24.92
CA ILE A 668 -9.45 -10.08 -26.24
C ILE A 668 -10.46 -11.23 -26.41
N LYS A 669 -10.10 -12.46 -26.01
CA LYS A 669 -11.02 -13.61 -26.04
C LYS A 669 -12.27 -13.38 -25.20
N THR A 670 -12.13 -12.81 -24.00
CA THR A 670 -13.27 -12.59 -23.08
C THR A 670 -14.17 -11.41 -23.49
N VAL A 671 -13.64 -10.39 -24.18
CA VAL A 671 -14.42 -9.25 -24.71
C VAL A 671 -15.27 -9.68 -25.92
N GLY A 672 -14.80 -10.66 -26.70
CA GLY A 672 -15.55 -11.30 -27.78
C GLY A 672 -15.49 -10.54 -29.12
N VAL A 673 -15.21 -11.28 -30.19
CA VAL A 673 -14.98 -10.81 -31.58
C VAL A 673 -16.13 -9.97 -32.16
N LYS A 674 -17.36 -10.14 -31.68
CA LYS A 674 -18.58 -9.53 -32.27
C LYS A 674 -18.69 -8.00 -32.11
N LYS A 675 -17.88 -7.36 -31.26
CA LYS A 675 -17.94 -5.89 -31.06
C LYS A 675 -17.08 -5.09 -32.05
N TYR A 676 -16.06 -5.69 -32.68
CA TYR A 676 -15.18 -4.98 -33.60
C TYR A 676 -15.86 -4.67 -34.95
N THR A 677 -16.70 -5.57 -35.44
CA THR A 677 -17.49 -5.39 -36.67
C THR A 677 -18.55 -4.29 -36.59
N GLN A 678 -19.00 -3.89 -35.39
CA GLN A 678 -19.98 -2.81 -35.21
C GLN A 678 -19.35 -1.42 -35.17
N HIS A 679 -18.05 -1.31 -34.85
CA HIS A 679 -17.37 -0.01 -34.75
C HIS A 679 -16.97 0.54 -36.14
N GLU A 680 -16.61 -0.33 -37.09
CA GLU A 680 -16.35 0.05 -38.48
C GLU A 680 -17.61 0.58 -39.19
N GLU A 681 -18.77 -0.04 -38.96
CA GLU A 681 -20.05 0.44 -39.54
C GLU A 681 -20.44 1.84 -39.01
N VAL A 682 -20.11 2.16 -37.75
CA VAL A 682 -20.43 3.46 -37.13
C VAL A 682 -19.45 4.57 -37.55
N GLU A 683 -18.18 4.25 -37.79
CA GLU A 683 -17.21 5.22 -38.33
C GLU A 683 -17.42 5.51 -39.82
N GLU A 684 -17.75 4.50 -40.63
CA GLU A 684 -18.14 4.72 -42.04
C GLU A 684 -19.41 5.58 -42.16
N GLU A 685 -20.38 5.40 -41.26
CA GLU A 685 -21.60 6.22 -41.23
C GLU A 685 -21.32 7.68 -40.79
N LYS A 686 -20.35 7.89 -39.89
CA LYS A 686 -19.89 9.23 -39.48
C LYS A 686 -19.12 9.94 -40.59
N GLU A 687 -18.19 9.26 -41.27
CA GLU A 687 -17.49 9.81 -42.43
C GLU A 687 -18.45 10.13 -43.59
N GLY A 688 -19.44 9.27 -43.84
CA GLY A 688 -20.49 9.49 -44.83
C GLY A 688 -21.35 10.73 -44.53
N LYS A 689 -21.69 10.96 -43.26
CA LYS A 689 -22.44 12.15 -42.81
C LYS A 689 -21.61 13.44 -42.92
N VAL A 690 -20.31 13.39 -42.62
CA VAL A 690 -19.39 14.55 -42.77
C VAL A 690 -19.17 14.93 -44.24
N LYS A 691 -18.97 13.95 -45.14
CA LYS A 691 -18.88 14.18 -46.60
C LYS A 691 -20.19 14.73 -47.17
N THR A 692 -21.33 14.34 -46.60
CA THR A 692 -22.65 14.86 -47.00
C THR A 692 -22.90 16.29 -46.47
N LEU A 693 -22.41 16.64 -45.28
CA LEU A 693 -22.44 18.01 -44.75
C LEU A 693 -21.53 18.97 -45.52
N MET A 694 -20.31 18.53 -45.86
CA MET A 694 -19.34 19.30 -46.66
C MET A 694 -19.87 19.64 -48.07
N LYS A 695 -20.66 18.75 -48.69
CA LYS A 695 -21.34 19.03 -49.99
C LYS A 695 -22.50 20.02 -49.87
N LYS A 696 -23.14 20.14 -48.70
CA LYS A 696 -24.24 21.10 -48.47
C LYS A 696 -23.77 22.51 -48.09
N LEU A 697 -22.52 22.67 -47.68
CA LEU A 697 -21.95 23.96 -47.24
C LEU A 697 -21.29 24.79 -48.36
N ASN A 698 -21.37 24.37 -49.62
CA ASN A 698 -20.66 25.07 -50.70
C ASN A 698 -21.59 25.58 -51.84
N PRO A 699 -22.33 26.70 -51.64
CA PRO A 699 -22.98 27.41 -52.73
C PRO A 699 -22.34 28.78 -53.01
N PHE A 700 -21.00 28.91 -53.06
CA PHE A 700 -20.38 30.15 -53.57
C PHE A 700 -18.98 29.87 -54.15
N GLN A 701 -18.91 29.31 -55.36
CA GLN A 701 -17.73 29.46 -56.22
C GLN A 701 -18.04 29.07 -57.68
N LYS A 702 -18.84 29.90 -58.37
CA LYS A 702 -18.78 30.06 -59.83
C LYS A 702 -19.01 31.53 -60.20
N LYS A 703 -17.92 32.30 -60.21
CA LYS A 703 -17.73 33.51 -61.01
C LYS A 703 -16.25 33.62 -61.43
N LYS A 704 -15.91 32.89 -62.48
CA LYS A 704 -15.23 33.39 -63.69
C LYS A 704 -15.34 32.32 -64.76
#